data_AF-A0A3E3IGZ8-F1
#
_entry.id   AF-A0A3E3IGZ8-F1
#
_cell.length_a   1.000
_cell.length_b   1.000
_cell.length_c   1.000
_cell.angle_alpha   90.00
_cell.angle_beta   90.00
_cell.angle_gamma   90.00
#
_symmetry.space_group_name_H-M   'P 1'
#
loop_
_entity.id
_entity.type
_entity.pdbx_description
1 polymer ?
#
loop_
_entity_poly.entity_id
_entity_poly.type
_entity_poly.pdbx_seq_one_letter_code
_entity_poly.pdbx_strand_id
1 'polypeptide(L)'
;MVEDIRIPVKVGGVTFKNPFYVASGPTTKNVRQLQRIEETGWAAASIKLSIDPAPYINRKPRYGLFDETNALAFTAEKRLTFQEGLTLIEDAKKVLNDLILMANITYAGDRGAAGWVNMAKQFETVGADIIELNMCCPNMSYNVSLSSGGAASTSQQTGASLGRQAGVVAEIVRAIKKEIHIPLFVKLTPEGGEVAQVAAALYAAGADAVGSTGNRLGLPPIDLNDPGRAVYHLQDEISMSCYCGSWLKPLAQRDAYEIRKVCGMEPKMMAAGGITDWRSAVEMVLCGGNLLGVCAETLISGYDIVRPMIRGLKDYMDTHGYRSIDDFCGKVVSAVRTAPELTLHDGYAHIREPNLAGPCKAACPHHVPVQAYVQSIARGDFHHAYELITGKGVLQGACAYICPHPCEDACVRGRTGRPVAIKALKRFVLELGRAEGWQPTAAQAVQNGRRAAVIGSGPAGLACADELRKAGYAVTIFEQAAALGGGLNDAVAAGQLPAENLKALLETIAGSGVELRCGVQADPQRLLEDGFAGVCAAVGRTGVNPWAALPGGEGVRSVLDMAREQSLCGTAAVIGPPQAAADGARSALHIGAAAAVVIPTGTMPEKKAALLRGEGITVLNGYKPAALEDGALILSGPAGSRVSLPCGSVWSAQSEEVRLAAGDGVFTAGGANIIAAAASGYNAAVRLDQWVMGEKAVLKPSPRPVPVAAEQVLKRAGYVGDSPDAPVIASKEQAIAEAGRCLNCGCGEGCQLCKTICTDFAPLVTGPDQLAIDRTQCVACGMCYNRCPNKNIEMLPIK
;
A
#
# COMPACT_ATOMS: atom_id res chain seq x y z
N MET A 1 4.13 38.11 -22.39
CA MET A 1 4.92 36.93 -21.95
C MET A 1 6.34 37.28 -21.47
N VAL A 2 6.91 38.47 -21.76
CA VAL A 2 8.30 38.82 -21.38
C VAL A 2 8.45 39.27 -19.91
N GLU A 3 7.42 39.84 -19.28
CA GLU A 3 7.47 40.24 -17.86
C GLU A 3 7.44 39.05 -16.88
N ASP A 4 6.82 37.93 -17.27
CA ASP A 4 6.60 36.75 -16.42
C ASP A 4 7.90 35.94 -16.16
N ILE A 5 9.00 36.27 -16.84
CA ILE A 5 10.29 35.60 -16.68
C ILE A 5 11.32 36.40 -15.88
N ARG A 6 10.95 37.57 -15.32
CA ARG A 6 11.89 38.49 -14.67
C ARG A 6 11.93 38.27 -13.16
N ILE A 7 13.03 37.67 -12.69
CA ILE A 7 13.42 37.57 -11.27
C ILE A 7 14.92 37.89 -11.20
N PRO A 8 15.32 39.16 -11.41
CA PRO A 8 16.71 39.48 -11.68
C PRO A 8 17.61 39.11 -10.50
N VAL A 9 18.78 38.53 -10.81
CA VAL A 9 19.80 38.15 -9.81
C VAL A 9 21.15 38.64 -10.27
N LYS A 10 21.93 39.22 -9.36
CA LYS A 10 23.31 39.63 -9.64
C LYS A 10 24.31 38.68 -9.00
N VAL A 11 25.18 38.07 -9.80
CA VAL A 11 26.24 37.16 -9.34
C VAL A 11 27.53 37.48 -10.08
N GLY A 12 28.64 37.65 -9.35
CA GLY A 12 29.95 37.95 -9.93
C GLY A 12 29.98 39.15 -10.89
N GLY A 13 29.20 40.20 -10.59
CA GLY A 13 29.09 41.40 -11.43
C GLY A 13 28.08 41.30 -12.58
N VAL A 14 27.58 40.11 -12.94
CA VAL A 14 26.63 39.91 -14.04
C VAL A 14 25.19 39.90 -13.52
N THR A 15 24.29 40.55 -14.27
CA THR A 15 22.84 40.53 -13.96
C THR A 15 22.13 39.53 -14.86
N PHE A 16 21.56 38.50 -14.26
CA PHE A 16 20.77 37.47 -14.92
C PHE A 16 19.30 37.86 -14.89
N LYS A 17 18.55 37.60 -15.97
CA LYS A 17 17.11 37.93 -16.05
C LYS A 17 16.23 37.13 -15.08
N ASN A 18 16.67 35.93 -14.71
CA ASN A 18 16.11 35.06 -13.67
C ASN A 18 17.23 34.19 -13.07
N PRO A 19 17.01 33.48 -11.95
CA PRO A 19 18.08 32.69 -11.33
C PRO A 19 18.47 31.43 -12.09
N PHE A 20 17.79 31.05 -13.18
CA PHE A 20 17.98 29.74 -13.79
C PHE A 20 18.93 29.78 -14.98
N TYR A 21 19.92 28.89 -14.99
CA TYR A 21 20.79 28.67 -16.13
C TYR A 21 20.91 27.18 -16.46
N VAL A 22 21.18 26.89 -17.74
CA VAL A 22 21.50 25.53 -18.16
C VAL A 22 22.96 25.26 -17.83
N ALA A 23 23.18 24.39 -16.85
CA ALA A 23 24.52 24.00 -16.43
C ALA A 23 25.18 23.11 -17.49
N SER A 24 26.52 23.17 -17.58
CA SER A 24 27.29 22.46 -18.59
C SER A 24 26.92 20.97 -18.69
N GLY A 25 26.55 20.56 -19.90
CA GLY A 25 25.96 19.26 -20.14
C GLY A 25 25.80 18.94 -21.63
N PRO A 26 25.34 17.73 -21.98
CA PRO A 26 25.09 17.34 -23.37
C PRO A 26 24.02 18.19 -24.08
N THR A 27 23.31 19.03 -23.33
CA THR A 27 22.28 19.98 -23.77
C THR A 27 22.84 21.36 -24.09
N THR A 28 24.16 21.59 -24.02
CA THR A 28 24.80 22.89 -24.32
C THR A 28 26.01 22.75 -25.27
N LYS A 29 25.94 21.86 -26.25
CA LYS A 29 27.08 21.49 -27.13
C LYS A 29 26.97 21.97 -28.58
N ASN A 30 25.89 22.64 -28.98
CA ASN A 30 25.75 23.23 -30.31
C ASN A 30 24.81 24.44 -30.31
N VAL A 31 24.91 25.26 -31.36
CA VAL A 31 24.16 26.53 -31.49
C VAL A 31 22.65 26.32 -31.43
N ARG A 32 22.12 25.27 -32.07
CA ARG A 32 20.68 24.97 -32.07
C ARG A 32 20.14 24.74 -30.65
N GLN A 33 20.91 24.07 -29.80
CA GLN A 33 20.54 23.90 -28.39
C GLN A 33 20.54 25.23 -27.65
N LEU A 34 21.57 26.07 -27.86
CA LEU A 34 21.64 27.39 -27.21
C LEU A 34 20.49 28.32 -27.65
N GLN A 35 20.09 28.28 -28.92
CA GLN A 35 18.90 28.99 -29.40
C GLN A 35 17.64 28.51 -28.67
N ARG A 36 17.48 27.19 -28.52
CA ARG A 36 16.34 26.64 -27.78
C ARG A 36 16.34 27.07 -26.31
N ILE A 37 17.51 27.19 -25.70
CA ILE A 37 17.68 27.67 -24.32
C ILE A 37 17.25 29.15 -24.21
N GLU A 38 17.62 30.00 -25.17
CA GLU A 38 17.17 31.39 -25.21
C GLU A 38 15.65 31.49 -25.39
N GLU A 39 15.07 30.77 -26.36
CA GLU A 39 13.63 30.74 -26.68
C GLU A 39 12.76 30.35 -25.47
N THR A 40 13.27 29.47 -24.62
CA THR A 40 12.54 28.93 -23.46
C THR A 40 12.60 29.84 -22.22
N GLY A 41 13.50 30.81 -22.21
CA GLY A 41 13.57 31.86 -21.18
C GLY A 41 14.64 31.67 -20.11
N TRP A 42 15.59 30.75 -20.30
CA TRP A 42 16.75 30.61 -19.41
C TRP A 42 17.61 31.88 -19.41
N ALA A 43 18.23 32.22 -18.27
CA ALA A 43 19.07 33.41 -18.16
C ALA A 43 20.47 33.24 -18.72
N ALA A 44 21.02 32.02 -18.68
CA ALA A 44 22.35 31.73 -19.18
C ALA A 44 22.49 30.26 -19.60
N ALA A 45 23.56 29.96 -20.33
CA ALA A 45 24.01 28.61 -20.62
C ALA A 45 25.52 28.49 -20.44
N SER A 46 25.94 27.47 -19.69
CA SER A 46 27.33 27.05 -19.62
C SER A 46 27.57 25.98 -20.67
N ILE A 47 28.45 26.22 -21.64
CA ILE A 47 28.64 25.28 -22.76
C ILE A 47 29.21 23.95 -22.28
N LYS A 48 29.10 22.92 -23.11
CA LYS A 48 29.71 21.62 -22.81
C LYS A 48 31.21 21.78 -22.58
N LEU A 49 31.71 21.06 -21.57
CA LEU A 49 33.10 21.08 -21.11
C LEU A 49 34.10 21.04 -22.28
N SER A 50 35.00 22.03 -22.31
CA SER A 50 36.12 22.15 -23.24
C SER A 50 37.45 21.71 -22.61
N ILE A 51 38.31 21.15 -23.45
CA ILE A 51 39.53 20.43 -23.09
C ILE A 51 40.66 20.71 -24.09
N ASP A 52 41.89 20.92 -23.60
CA ASP A 52 43.10 21.05 -24.43
C ASP A 52 44.33 20.43 -23.74
N PRO A 53 45.07 19.50 -24.37
CA PRO A 53 44.63 18.71 -25.51
C PRO A 53 43.42 17.85 -25.11
N ALA A 54 42.64 17.40 -26.09
CA ALA A 54 41.54 16.49 -25.81
C ALA A 54 42.08 15.24 -25.06
N PRO A 55 41.50 14.86 -23.91
CA PRO A 55 42.01 13.78 -23.09
C PRO A 55 41.69 12.44 -23.72
N TYR A 56 42.31 11.39 -23.19
CA TYR A 56 42.08 9.99 -23.54
C TYR A 56 40.66 9.47 -23.18
N ILE A 57 39.86 10.19 -22.38
CA ILE A 57 38.47 9.82 -22.00
C ILE A 57 37.46 10.76 -22.67
N ASN A 58 37.22 10.53 -23.96
CA ASN A 58 36.20 11.23 -24.74
C ASN A 58 35.38 10.22 -25.55
N ARG A 59 34.32 9.67 -24.95
CA ARG A 59 33.55 8.55 -25.52
C ARG A 59 32.12 8.96 -25.86
N LYS A 60 31.45 8.21 -26.73
CA LYS A 60 30.02 8.41 -27.00
C LYS A 60 29.23 8.23 -25.69
N PRO A 61 28.22 9.07 -25.44
CA PRO A 61 27.52 9.04 -24.17
C PRO A 61 26.76 7.74 -23.92
N ARG A 62 26.64 7.37 -22.65
CA ARG A 62 25.87 6.23 -22.14
C ARG A 62 25.11 6.68 -20.91
N TYR A 63 23.79 6.81 -21.04
CA TYR A 63 22.89 7.26 -19.98
C TYR A 63 21.99 6.11 -19.53
N GLY A 64 21.64 6.12 -18.26
CA GLY A 64 20.63 5.26 -17.66
C GLY A 64 19.75 6.10 -16.76
N LEU A 65 18.43 5.97 -16.92
CA LEU A 65 17.45 6.56 -16.02
C LEU A 65 16.86 5.43 -15.16
N PHE A 66 16.96 5.57 -13.85
CA PHE A 66 16.57 4.54 -12.90
C PHE A 66 15.39 5.02 -12.06
N ASP A 67 14.19 4.55 -12.40
CA ASP A 67 12.93 5.02 -11.82
C ASP A 67 12.86 4.77 -10.30
N GLU A 68 13.36 3.64 -9.81
CA GLU A 68 13.32 3.28 -8.39
C GLU A 68 14.04 4.29 -7.48
N THR A 69 15.11 4.89 -8.00
CA THR A 69 15.94 5.87 -7.26
C THR A 69 15.71 7.30 -7.74
N ASN A 70 14.90 7.51 -8.78
CA ASN A 70 14.78 8.78 -9.51
C ASN A 70 16.16 9.38 -9.83
N ALA A 71 17.03 8.54 -10.38
CA ALA A 71 18.42 8.87 -10.65
C ALA A 71 18.75 8.76 -12.14
N LEU A 72 19.38 9.81 -12.68
CA LEU A 72 20.04 9.77 -13.98
C LEU A 72 21.52 9.49 -13.73
N ALA A 73 22.09 8.50 -14.41
CA ALA A 73 23.51 8.22 -14.31
C ALA A 73 24.14 8.03 -15.70
N PHE A 74 25.47 8.24 -15.76
CA PHE A 74 26.23 8.01 -16.99
C PHE A 74 27.65 7.51 -16.73
N THR A 75 28.11 6.60 -17.58
CA THR A 75 29.46 6.00 -17.54
C THR A 75 30.41 6.61 -18.56
N ALA A 76 29.89 7.15 -19.66
CA ALA A 76 30.67 7.72 -20.74
C ALA A 76 30.02 9.03 -21.23
N GLU A 77 30.84 9.96 -21.71
CA GLU A 77 30.37 11.26 -22.18
C GLU A 77 31.36 11.93 -23.15
N LYS A 78 30.83 12.68 -24.13
CA LYS A 78 31.62 13.47 -25.08
C LYS A 78 31.90 14.88 -24.52
N ARG A 79 33.15 15.31 -24.54
CA ARG A 79 33.59 16.70 -24.31
C ARG A 79 33.90 17.39 -25.64
N LEU A 80 33.86 18.72 -25.64
CA LEU A 80 34.27 19.54 -26.78
C LEU A 80 35.78 19.69 -26.80
N THR A 81 36.42 19.55 -27.96
CA THR A 81 37.78 20.07 -28.10
C THR A 81 37.80 21.58 -27.85
N PHE A 82 38.96 22.13 -27.54
CA PHE A 82 39.10 23.57 -27.35
C PHE A 82 38.62 24.36 -28.58
N GLN A 83 38.98 23.93 -29.78
CA GLN A 83 38.52 24.56 -31.02
C GLN A 83 37.00 24.42 -31.23
N GLU A 84 36.42 23.25 -30.96
CA GLU A 84 34.95 23.07 -31.02
C GLU A 84 34.25 24.04 -30.05
N GLY A 85 34.82 24.27 -28.85
CA GLY A 85 34.32 25.22 -27.87
C GLY A 85 34.38 26.68 -28.35
N LEU A 86 35.53 27.11 -28.88
CA LEU A 86 35.71 28.47 -29.40
C LEU A 86 34.72 28.76 -30.53
N THR A 87 34.63 27.86 -31.51
CA THR A 87 33.69 27.98 -32.64
C THR A 87 32.24 28.01 -32.15
N LEU A 88 31.88 27.21 -31.14
CA LEU A 88 30.54 27.22 -30.58
C LEU A 88 30.16 28.58 -29.97
N ILE A 89 31.05 29.19 -29.18
CA ILE A 89 30.78 30.52 -28.59
C ILE A 89 30.67 31.56 -29.70
N GLU A 90 31.63 31.60 -30.61
CA GLU A 90 31.66 32.58 -31.70
C GLU A 90 30.39 32.51 -32.56
N ASP A 91 29.97 31.30 -32.95
CA ASP A 91 28.77 31.11 -33.76
C ASP A 91 27.48 31.37 -32.98
N ALA A 92 27.46 31.07 -31.68
CA ALA A 92 26.32 31.38 -30.82
C ALA A 92 26.13 32.89 -30.66
N LYS A 93 27.20 33.67 -30.48
CA LYS A 93 27.13 35.15 -30.37
C LYS A 93 26.62 35.83 -31.66
N LYS A 94 26.70 35.15 -32.81
CA LYS A 94 26.14 35.65 -34.09
C LYS A 94 24.60 35.56 -34.14
N VAL A 95 23.97 34.68 -33.35
CA VAL A 95 22.54 34.37 -33.48
C VAL A 95 21.72 34.57 -32.20
N LEU A 96 22.36 34.59 -31.03
CA LEU A 96 21.72 34.83 -29.74
C LEU A 96 21.73 36.31 -29.37
N ASN A 97 20.71 36.77 -28.66
CA ASN A 97 20.51 38.19 -28.38
C ASN A 97 20.56 38.55 -26.89
N ASP A 98 20.13 37.64 -26.02
CA ASP A 98 19.86 37.88 -24.60
C ASP A 98 20.45 36.78 -23.69
N LEU A 99 20.81 35.61 -24.23
CA LEU A 99 21.38 34.53 -23.45
C LEU A 99 22.85 34.80 -23.08
N ILE A 100 23.14 34.85 -21.78
CA ILE A 100 24.51 34.92 -21.25
C ILE A 100 25.22 33.58 -21.51
N LEU A 101 26.40 33.62 -22.13
CA LEU A 101 27.20 32.44 -22.45
C LEU A 101 28.40 32.29 -21.53
N MET A 102 28.48 31.15 -20.83
CA MET A 102 29.64 30.79 -20.02
C MET A 102 30.50 29.78 -20.78
N ALA A 103 31.77 30.13 -21.02
CA ALA A 103 32.76 29.22 -21.59
C ALA A 103 33.26 28.24 -20.52
N ASN A 104 33.14 26.93 -20.76
CA ASN A 104 33.42 25.91 -19.75
C ASN A 104 34.77 25.23 -19.97
N ILE A 105 35.73 25.42 -19.06
CA ILE A 105 37.07 24.82 -19.17
C ILE A 105 37.22 23.76 -18.09
N THR A 106 37.55 22.51 -18.47
CA THR A 106 37.73 21.41 -17.50
C THR A 106 39.14 20.81 -17.49
N TYR A 107 39.94 21.06 -18.53
CA TYR A 107 41.33 20.65 -18.61
C TYR A 107 42.11 21.49 -19.62
N ALA A 108 43.30 21.94 -19.26
CA ALA A 108 44.18 22.76 -20.10
C ALA A 108 45.61 22.19 -20.27
N GLY A 109 45.77 20.87 -20.07
CA GLY A 109 47.01 20.16 -20.35
C GLY A 109 48.07 20.32 -19.28
N ASP A 110 49.27 19.83 -19.58
CA ASP A 110 50.41 19.80 -18.64
C ASP A 110 51.22 21.11 -18.62
N ARG A 111 50.68 22.19 -19.22
CA ARG A 111 51.30 23.54 -19.23
C ARG A 111 51.07 24.31 -17.93
N GLY A 112 50.54 23.66 -16.89
CA GLY A 112 50.17 24.31 -15.63
C GLY A 112 49.20 25.48 -15.84
N ALA A 113 49.31 26.51 -15.00
CA ALA A 113 48.44 27.69 -15.03
C ALA A 113 48.45 28.43 -16.39
N ALA A 114 49.55 28.41 -17.14
CA ALA A 114 49.66 29.08 -18.43
C ALA A 114 48.69 28.53 -19.49
N GLY A 115 48.42 27.22 -19.46
CA GLY A 115 47.43 26.59 -20.34
C GLY A 115 46.01 27.09 -20.06
N TRP A 116 45.65 27.14 -18.77
CA TRP A 116 44.34 27.63 -18.31
C TRP A 116 44.12 29.11 -18.66
N VAL A 117 45.15 29.95 -18.45
CA VAL A 117 45.15 31.36 -18.86
C VAL A 117 44.92 31.50 -20.37
N ASN A 118 45.66 30.74 -21.18
CA ASN A 118 45.52 30.80 -22.64
C ASN A 118 44.08 30.46 -23.08
N MET A 119 43.50 29.38 -22.56
CA MET A 119 42.12 29.02 -22.91
C MET A 119 41.12 30.11 -22.48
N ALA A 120 41.25 30.65 -21.27
CA ALA A 120 40.38 31.70 -20.76
C ALA A 120 40.44 32.97 -21.63
N LYS A 121 41.64 33.45 -22.00
CA LYS A 121 41.83 34.65 -22.85
C LYS A 121 41.23 34.48 -24.25
N GLN A 122 41.36 33.29 -24.83
CA GLN A 122 40.79 33.03 -26.16
C GLN A 122 39.26 32.93 -26.10
N PHE A 123 38.70 32.31 -25.06
CA PHE A 123 37.25 32.32 -24.86
C PHE A 123 36.69 33.73 -24.65
N GLU A 124 37.40 34.57 -23.89
CA GLU A 124 37.06 36.00 -23.77
C GLU A 124 37.12 36.71 -25.13
N THR A 125 38.18 36.47 -25.91
CA THR A 125 38.35 37.06 -27.26
C THR A 125 37.19 36.73 -28.20
N VAL A 126 36.67 35.49 -28.18
CA VAL A 126 35.53 35.09 -29.03
C VAL A 126 34.16 35.50 -28.46
N GLY A 127 34.13 36.21 -27.32
CA GLY A 127 32.93 36.85 -26.80
C GLY A 127 32.17 36.05 -25.73
N ALA A 128 32.83 35.15 -24.99
CA ALA A 128 32.25 34.56 -23.80
C ALA A 128 31.94 35.67 -22.77
N ASP A 129 30.79 35.57 -22.10
CA ASP A 129 30.38 36.56 -21.09
C ASP A 129 30.95 36.22 -19.71
N ILE A 130 31.23 34.92 -19.45
CA ILE A 130 31.77 34.38 -18.20
C ILE A 130 32.73 33.22 -18.55
N ILE A 131 33.82 33.06 -17.82
CA ILE A 131 34.63 31.84 -17.82
C ILE A 131 34.19 30.95 -16.65
N GLU A 132 33.78 29.71 -16.91
CA GLU A 132 33.49 28.70 -15.88
C GLU A 132 34.60 27.64 -15.85
N LEU A 133 35.34 27.58 -14.74
CA LEU A 133 36.25 26.47 -14.44
C LEU A 133 35.47 25.29 -13.88
N ASN A 134 35.48 24.19 -14.62
CA ASN A 134 34.78 22.97 -14.24
C ASN A 134 35.75 21.99 -13.56
N MET A 135 35.74 22.06 -12.24
CA MET A 135 36.54 21.26 -11.32
C MET A 135 35.72 20.12 -10.70
N CYS A 136 34.60 19.73 -11.34
CA CYS A 136 33.58 18.91 -10.69
C CYS A 136 33.46 17.47 -11.21
N CYS A 137 33.75 17.20 -12.48
CA CYS A 137 33.37 15.93 -13.11
C CYS A 137 34.13 14.74 -12.49
N PRO A 138 33.46 13.78 -11.82
CA PRO A 138 34.13 12.63 -11.24
C PRO A 138 34.41 11.53 -12.28
N ASN A 139 33.69 11.54 -13.40
CA ASN A 139 33.86 10.61 -14.50
C ASN A 139 35.01 11.01 -15.45
N MET A 140 36.17 11.27 -14.86
CA MET A 140 37.47 11.54 -15.50
C MET A 140 38.57 10.79 -14.73
N SER A 141 39.72 11.42 -14.46
CA SER A 141 40.83 10.78 -13.73
C SER A 141 40.43 10.23 -12.35
N TYR A 142 39.40 10.80 -11.69
CA TYR A 142 38.92 10.31 -10.40
C TYR A 142 38.30 8.90 -10.51
N ASN A 143 37.39 8.67 -11.47
CA ASN A 143 36.85 7.35 -11.77
C ASN A 143 37.98 6.35 -12.10
N VAL A 144 38.94 6.74 -12.95
CA VAL A 144 40.06 5.87 -13.34
C VAL A 144 40.88 5.45 -12.13
N SER A 145 41.25 6.41 -11.28
CA SER A 145 42.00 6.14 -10.06
C SER A 145 41.22 5.22 -9.13
N LEU A 146 39.91 5.45 -8.95
CA LEU A 146 39.09 4.64 -8.05
C LEU A 146 38.90 3.21 -8.58
N SER A 147 38.49 3.07 -9.85
CA SER A 147 38.17 1.79 -10.48
C SER A 147 39.41 0.91 -10.73
N SER A 148 40.61 1.50 -10.77
CA SER A 148 41.87 0.76 -10.88
C SER A 148 42.55 0.48 -9.54
N GLY A 149 41.95 0.89 -8.41
CA GLY A 149 42.62 0.81 -7.10
C GLY A 149 43.90 1.64 -7.03
N GLY A 150 44.01 2.70 -7.83
CA GLY A 150 45.19 3.55 -7.96
C GLY A 150 46.25 3.06 -8.96
N ALA A 151 46.15 1.82 -9.48
CA ALA A 151 47.15 1.26 -10.39
C ALA A 151 47.23 2.01 -11.74
N ALA A 152 46.14 2.63 -12.18
CA ALA A 152 46.08 3.49 -13.34
C ALA A 152 45.93 4.98 -12.96
N SER A 153 46.42 5.40 -11.78
CA SER A 153 46.40 6.81 -11.39
C SER A 153 47.16 7.61 -12.44
N THR A 154 46.43 8.33 -13.29
CA THR A 154 47.06 9.14 -14.32
C THR A 154 47.88 10.24 -13.65
N SER A 155 49.10 10.47 -14.12
CA SER A 155 49.88 11.65 -13.73
C SER A 155 49.11 12.96 -13.99
N GLN A 156 48.14 12.91 -14.90
CA GLN A 156 47.21 13.98 -15.23
C GLN A 156 46.00 13.97 -14.30
N GLN A 157 45.93 14.95 -13.39
CA GLN A 157 44.76 15.16 -12.54
C GLN A 157 43.76 16.08 -13.22
N THR A 158 42.51 15.63 -13.35
CA THR A 158 41.46 16.30 -14.12
C THR A 158 40.13 16.25 -13.38
N GLY A 159 39.24 17.23 -13.63
CA GLY A 159 37.90 17.27 -13.04
C GLY A 159 37.96 17.17 -11.51
N ALA A 160 37.25 16.20 -10.93
CA ALA A 160 37.22 16.02 -9.48
C ALA A 160 38.59 15.72 -8.83
N SER A 161 39.54 15.11 -9.55
CA SER A 161 40.89 14.88 -8.98
C SER A 161 41.65 16.18 -8.75
N LEU A 162 41.57 17.09 -9.73
CA LEU A 162 42.16 18.43 -9.62
C LEU A 162 41.35 19.31 -8.66
N GLY A 163 40.03 19.24 -8.75
CA GLY A 163 39.11 20.11 -7.99
C GLY A 163 39.18 19.97 -6.47
N ARG A 164 39.70 18.85 -5.97
CA ARG A 164 39.95 18.63 -4.53
C ARG A 164 41.20 19.33 -4.00
N GLN A 165 42.07 19.80 -4.90
CA GLN A 165 43.34 20.44 -4.52
C GLN A 165 43.17 21.95 -4.44
N ALA A 166 42.68 22.43 -3.29
CA ALA A 166 42.38 23.85 -3.06
C ALA A 166 43.53 24.80 -3.48
N GLY A 167 44.77 24.46 -3.11
CA GLY A 167 45.96 25.26 -3.44
C GLY A 167 46.20 25.40 -4.95
N VAL A 168 46.18 24.28 -5.67
CA VAL A 168 46.42 24.26 -7.12
C VAL A 168 45.32 25.00 -7.87
N VAL A 169 44.06 24.77 -7.50
CA VAL A 169 42.93 25.47 -8.13
C VAL A 169 42.97 26.97 -7.82
N ALA A 170 43.34 27.36 -6.60
CA ALA A 170 43.53 28.76 -6.24
C ALA A 170 44.64 29.44 -7.06
N GLU A 171 45.74 28.75 -7.34
CA GLU A 171 46.80 29.26 -8.23
C GLU A 171 46.30 29.49 -9.65
N ILE A 172 45.53 28.54 -10.19
CA ILE A 172 44.89 28.67 -11.51
C ILE A 172 43.94 29.87 -11.54
N VAL A 173 43.10 30.03 -10.51
CA VAL A 173 42.18 31.17 -10.36
C VAL A 173 42.95 32.49 -10.36
N ARG A 174 43.99 32.63 -9.52
CA ARG A 174 44.81 33.85 -9.47
C ARG A 174 45.47 34.15 -10.82
N ALA A 175 45.95 33.13 -11.51
CA ALA A 175 46.60 33.30 -12.81
C ALA A 175 45.62 33.81 -13.87
N ILE A 176 44.41 33.22 -13.95
CA ILE A 176 43.39 33.66 -14.90
C ILE A 176 42.89 35.06 -14.57
N LYS A 177 42.58 35.37 -13.31
CA LYS A 177 42.04 36.67 -12.90
C LYS A 177 42.96 37.86 -13.17
N LYS A 178 44.27 37.63 -13.35
CA LYS A 178 45.23 38.67 -13.77
C LYS A 178 45.11 39.03 -15.25
N GLU A 179 44.53 38.16 -16.06
CA GLU A 179 44.66 38.18 -17.52
C GLU A 179 43.33 38.37 -18.26
N ILE A 180 42.20 38.05 -17.61
CA ILE A 180 40.84 38.25 -18.15
C ILE A 180 40.11 39.38 -17.43
N HIS A 181 39.16 40.01 -18.12
CA HIS A 181 38.35 41.13 -17.63
C HIS A 181 36.87 40.77 -17.42
N ILE A 182 36.46 39.61 -17.92
CA ILE A 182 35.15 39.02 -17.63
C ILE A 182 35.17 38.17 -16.33
N PRO A 183 34.00 37.88 -15.73
CA PRO A 183 33.92 37.10 -14.50
C PRO A 183 34.40 35.65 -14.64
N LEU A 184 35.01 35.14 -13.56
CA LEU A 184 35.51 33.78 -13.42
C LEU A 184 34.71 33.03 -12.37
N PHE A 185 33.91 32.07 -12.82
CA PHE A 185 33.11 31.20 -11.98
C PHE A 185 33.82 29.86 -11.82
N VAL A 186 33.73 29.24 -10.64
CA VAL A 186 34.34 27.94 -10.39
C VAL A 186 33.32 26.94 -9.89
N LYS A 187 33.20 25.85 -10.63
CA LYS A 187 32.24 24.79 -10.36
C LYS A 187 32.95 23.60 -9.73
N LEU A 188 32.66 23.36 -8.46
CA LEU A 188 33.41 22.50 -7.56
C LEU A 188 32.92 21.05 -7.58
N THR A 189 33.88 20.15 -7.33
CA THR A 189 33.57 18.77 -6.95
C THR A 189 33.25 18.72 -5.46
N PRO A 190 32.25 17.94 -5.08
CA PRO A 190 32.02 17.59 -3.67
C PRO A 190 32.69 16.28 -3.26
N GLU A 191 33.31 15.55 -4.21
CA GLU A 191 34.18 14.42 -3.89
C GLU A 191 35.30 14.90 -2.95
N GLY A 192 35.62 14.12 -1.91
CA GLY A 192 36.66 14.48 -0.94
C GLY A 192 36.19 15.25 0.30
N GLY A 193 34.95 15.74 0.36
CA GLY A 193 34.33 16.23 1.61
C GLY A 193 34.78 17.60 2.11
N GLU A 194 35.53 18.37 1.32
CA GLU A 194 36.12 19.67 1.72
C GLU A 194 35.60 20.83 0.85
N VAL A 195 34.37 20.72 0.33
CA VAL A 195 33.85 21.64 -0.70
C VAL A 195 33.82 23.11 -0.22
N ALA A 196 33.54 23.33 1.06
CA ALA A 196 33.47 24.66 1.66
C ALA A 196 34.86 25.30 1.87
N GLN A 197 35.85 24.50 2.25
CA GLN A 197 37.24 24.94 2.41
C GLN A 197 37.85 25.29 1.06
N VAL A 198 37.59 24.46 0.05
CA VAL A 198 37.98 24.76 -1.34
C VAL A 198 37.31 26.06 -1.78
N ALA A 199 35.99 26.20 -1.59
CA ALA A 199 35.26 27.43 -1.92
C ALA A 199 35.88 28.69 -1.28
N ALA A 200 36.19 28.64 0.01
CA ALA A 200 36.82 29.75 0.72
C ALA A 200 38.19 30.12 0.14
N ALA A 201 39.03 29.12 -0.18
CA ALA A 201 40.32 29.33 -0.81
C ALA A 201 40.18 29.98 -2.20
N LEU A 202 39.14 29.62 -2.97
CA LEU A 202 38.91 30.17 -4.30
C LEU A 202 38.34 31.59 -4.27
N TYR A 203 37.45 31.90 -3.32
CA TYR A 203 37.03 33.28 -3.11
C TYR A 203 38.21 34.16 -2.69
N ALA A 204 39.07 33.68 -1.79
CA ALA A 204 40.31 34.38 -1.42
C ALA A 204 41.31 34.51 -2.59
N ALA A 205 41.23 33.62 -3.58
CA ALA A 205 42.01 33.69 -4.81
C ALA A 205 41.44 34.65 -5.87
N GLY A 206 40.22 35.16 -5.67
CA GLY A 206 39.56 36.12 -6.57
C GLY A 206 38.51 35.53 -7.52
N ALA A 207 38.01 34.31 -7.26
CA ALA A 207 36.85 33.78 -7.99
C ALA A 207 35.62 34.67 -7.75
N ASP A 208 34.87 35.00 -8.80
CA ASP A 208 33.71 35.90 -8.72
C ASP A 208 32.44 35.16 -8.25
N ALA A 209 32.39 33.85 -8.46
CA ALA A 209 31.37 32.95 -7.90
C ALA A 209 31.92 31.52 -7.81
N VAL A 210 31.52 30.78 -6.80
CA VAL A 210 31.76 29.33 -6.71
C VAL A 210 30.45 28.57 -6.59
N GLY A 211 30.44 27.26 -6.86
CA GLY A 211 29.26 26.44 -6.61
C GLY A 211 29.50 24.95 -6.81
N SER A 212 28.75 24.11 -6.10
CA SER A 212 28.79 22.64 -6.28
C SER A 212 27.85 22.20 -7.40
N THR A 213 28.20 21.09 -8.07
CA THR A 213 27.29 20.41 -9.02
C THR A 213 26.40 19.35 -8.41
N GLY A 214 26.72 18.87 -7.21
CA GLY A 214 26.03 17.75 -6.60
C GLY A 214 26.29 16.39 -7.25
N ASN A 215 26.99 16.26 -8.40
CA ASN A 215 27.27 14.95 -9.00
C ASN A 215 28.14 14.09 -8.09
N ARG A 216 27.87 12.78 -8.03
CA ARG A 216 28.64 11.79 -7.24
C ARG A 216 28.97 10.56 -8.07
N LEU A 217 30.12 9.95 -7.81
CA LEU A 217 30.47 8.67 -8.41
C LEU A 217 29.85 7.51 -7.61
N GLY A 218 29.28 6.51 -8.29
CA GLY A 218 28.73 5.33 -7.63
C GLY A 218 28.53 4.16 -8.59
N LEU A 219 28.23 2.96 -8.07
CA LEU A 219 27.88 1.81 -8.90
C LEU A 219 26.46 1.96 -9.45
N PRO A 220 26.22 1.68 -10.75
CA PRO A 220 24.86 1.56 -11.30
C PRO A 220 24.13 0.36 -10.67
N PRO A 221 22.81 0.20 -10.86
CA PRO A 221 22.10 -1.03 -10.52
C PRO A 221 22.81 -2.26 -11.09
N ILE A 222 22.78 -3.38 -10.36
CA ILE A 222 23.42 -4.64 -10.75
C ILE A 222 22.35 -5.56 -11.32
N ASP A 223 22.59 -6.11 -12.51
CA ASP A 223 21.73 -7.16 -13.07
C ASP A 223 21.89 -8.45 -12.24
N LEU A 224 20.85 -8.83 -11.51
CA LEU A 224 20.91 -10.00 -10.61
C LEU A 224 21.00 -11.33 -11.36
N ASN A 225 20.62 -11.38 -12.65
CA ASN A 225 20.73 -12.58 -13.48
C ASN A 225 22.09 -12.67 -14.19
N ASP A 226 22.73 -11.53 -14.42
CA ASP A 226 24.07 -11.43 -15.00
C ASP A 226 24.88 -10.31 -14.33
N PRO A 227 25.44 -10.54 -13.12
CA PRO A 227 26.08 -9.49 -12.32
C PRO A 227 27.30 -8.82 -12.96
N GLY A 228 27.83 -9.37 -14.07
CA GLY A 228 28.94 -8.79 -14.83
C GLY A 228 28.52 -7.85 -15.96
N ARG A 229 27.23 -7.82 -16.31
CA ARG A 229 26.71 -7.06 -17.44
C ARG A 229 26.41 -5.61 -17.09
N ALA A 230 26.79 -4.68 -17.97
CA ALA A 230 26.40 -3.28 -17.84
C ALA A 230 24.88 -3.08 -18.03
N VAL A 231 24.27 -2.25 -17.17
CA VAL A 231 22.87 -1.81 -17.33
C VAL A 231 22.66 -0.73 -18.39
N TYR A 232 23.72 -0.30 -19.06
CA TYR A 232 23.67 0.72 -20.10
C TYR A 232 23.56 0.07 -21.49
N HIS A 233 22.72 0.63 -22.35
CA HIS A 233 22.62 0.15 -23.73
C HIS A 233 23.95 0.34 -24.49
N LEU A 234 24.34 -0.68 -25.27
CA LEU A 234 25.54 -0.65 -26.12
C LEU A 234 26.83 -0.43 -25.31
N GLN A 235 26.92 -1.10 -24.16
CA GLN A 235 28.09 -1.17 -23.28
C GLN A 235 28.13 -2.59 -22.69
N ASP A 236 29.30 -3.22 -22.71
CA ASP A 236 29.46 -4.58 -22.21
C ASP A 236 29.87 -4.57 -20.74
N GLU A 237 30.86 -3.73 -20.39
CA GLU A 237 31.48 -3.73 -19.08
C GLU A 237 30.77 -2.82 -18.07
N ILE A 238 30.65 -3.27 -16.82
CA ILE A 238 30.23 -2.41 -15.71
C ILE A 238 31.33 -1.38 -15.43
N SER A 239 30.92 -0.15 -15.12
CA SER A 239 31.81 0.91 -14.66
C SER A 239 31.12 1.78 -13.62
N MET A 240 31.93 2.41 -12.76
CA MET A 240 31.46 3.48 -11.92
C MET A 240 30.78 4.56 -12.76
N SER A 241 29.65 5.04 -12.27
CA SER A 241 28.75 5.94 -12.97
C SER A 241 28.68 7.29 -12.26
N CYS A 242 28.66 8.37 -13.04
CA CYS A 242 28.38 9.69 -12.50
C CYS A 242 26.87 9.83 -12.36
N TYR A 243 26.42 9.87 -11.11
CA TYR A 243 25.03 10.06 -10.77
C TYR A 243 24.67 11.55 -10.69
N CYS A 244 23.48 11.87 -11.16
CA CYS A 244 22.85 13.19 -11.19
C CYS A 244 21.31 13.05 -11.08
N GLY A 245 20.56 14.16 -11.13
CA GLY A 245 19.10 14.16 -11.00
C GLY A 245 18.60 14.38 -9.56
N SER A 246 17.30 14.16 -9.34
CA SER A 246 16.59 14.51 -8.09
C SER A 246 17.13 13.83 -6.83
N TRP A 247 17.63 12.60 -6.95
CA TRP A 247 18.10 11.83 -5.79
C TRP A 247 19.25 12.53 -5.03
N LEU A 248 20.03 13.38 -5.70
CA LEU A 248 21.16 14.12 -5.12
C LEU A 248 20.77 15.43 -4.43
N LYS A 249 19.51 15.87 -4.55
CA LYS A 249 19.06 17.15 -3.99
C LYS A 249 19.51 17.39 -2.55
N PRO A 250 19.30 16.46 -1.57
CA PRO A 250 19.74 16.70 -0.20
C PRO A 250 21.26 16.83 -0.05
N LEU A 251 22.05 16.14 -0.90
CA LEU A 251 23.51 16.25 -0.88
C LEU A 251 23.98 17.58 -1.50
N ALA A 252 23.35 18.04 -2.57
CA ALA A 252 23.62 19.35 -3.17
C ALA A 252 23.23 20.50 -2.23
N GLN A 253 22.11 20.37 -1.51
CA GLN A 253 21.68 21.32 -0.48
C GLN A 253 22.68 21.38 0.68
N ARG A 254 23.23 20.23 1.10
CA ARG A 254 24.32 20.19 2.08
C ARG A 254 25.56 20.92 1.58
N ASP A 255 25.98 20.67 0.33
CA ASP A 255 27.14 21.35 -0.26
C ASP A 255 26.96 22.89 -0.27
N ALA A 256 25.76 23.37 -0.64
CA ALA A 256 25.43 24.80 -0.60
C ALA A 256 25.45 25.36 0.83
N TYR A 257 24.85 24.64 1.78
CA TYR A 257 24.84 24.99 3.19
C TYR A 257 26.26 25.09 3.77
N GLU A 258 27.13 24.12 3.50
CA GLU A 258 28.52 24.09 3.99
C GLU A 258 29.31 25.28 3.43
N ILE A 259 29.19 25.56 2.12
CA ILE A 259 29.82 26.74 1.51
C ILE A 259 29.34 28.02 2.21
N ARG A 260 28.05 28.16 2.49
CA ARG A 260 27.51 29.33 3.21
C ARG A 260 27.97 29.44 4.65
N LYS A 261 28.11 28.31 5.35
CA LYS A 261 28.61 28.31 6.73
C LYS A 261 30.05 28.78 6.84
N VAL A 262 30.89 28.46 5.86
CA VAL A 262 32.31 28.86 5.86
C VAL A 262 32.52 30.24 5.20
N CYS A 263 31.87 30.50 4.06
CA CYS A 263 32.15 31.68 3.23
C CYS A 263 31.20 32.86 3.50
N GLY A 264 30.12 32.66 4.26
CA GLY A 264 29.09 33.68 4.51
C GLY A 264 28.13 33.91 3.32
N MET A 265 27.23 34.88 3.50
CA MET A 265 26.17 35.20 2.53
C MET A 265 26.56 36.25 1.47
N GLU A 266 27.55 37.09 1.78
CA GLU A 266 28.03 38.16 0.89
C GLU A 266 28.47 37.64 -0.50
N PRO A 267 29.39 36.67 -0.61
CA PRO A 267 29.78 36.17 -1.93
C PRO A 267 28.60 35.41 -2.55
N LYS A 268 28.10 35.89 -3.68
CA LYS A 268 27.01 35.22 -4.40
C LYS A 268 27.54 33.95 -5.07
N MET A 269 26.76 32.88 -5.03
CA MET A 269 27.22 31.55 -5.43
C MET A 269 26.29 30.89 -6.45
N MET A 270 26.87 29.99 -7.24
CA MET A 270 26.10 29.04 -8.05
C MET A 270 25.69 27.84 -7.18
N ALA A 271 24.55 27.22 -7.50
CA ALA A 271 24.14 25.97 -6.90
C ALA A 271 23.45 25.09 -7.94
N ALA A 272 23.85 23.82 -8.01
CA ALA A 272 23.26 22.84 -8.91
C ALA A 272 23.18 21.47 -8.23
N GLY A 273 22.27 20.63 -8.72
CA GLY A 273 22.04 19.26 -8.25
C GLY A 273 20.63 19.06 -7.71
N GLY A 274 19.86 18.18 -8.38
CA GLY A 274 18.53 17.78 -7.94
C GLY A 274 17.42 18.83 -8.01
N ILE A 275 17.63 19.93 -8.75
CA ILE A 275 16.59 20.90 -9.07
C ILE A 275 15.78 20.37 -10.25
N THR A 276 14.50 20.07 -10.02
CA THR A 276 13.59 19.49 -11.02
C THR A 276 12.31 20.30 -11.23
N ASP A 277 12.00 21.20 -10.29
CA ASP A 277 10.79 22.03 -10.28
C ASP A 277 11.01 23.33 -9.47
N TRP A 278 9.96 24.15 -9.34
CA TRP A 278 10.06 25.38 -8.56
C TRP A 278 10.24 25.13 -7.05
N ARG A 279 9.73 24.03 -6.49
CA ARG A 279 9.85 23.72 -5.05
C ARG A 279 11.29 23.40 -4.69
N SER A 280 11.91 22.52 -5.46
CA SER A 280 13.33 22.20 -5.34
C SER A 280 14.23 23.42 -5.58
N ALA A 281 13.84 24.34 -6.49
CA ALA A 281 14.52 25.62 -6.65
C ALA A 281 14.42 26.51 -5.39
N VAL A 282 13.22 26.68 -4.82
CA VAL A 282 13.01 27.42 -3.57
C VAL A 282 13.84 26.83 -2.43
N GLU A 283 13.84 25.50 -2.26
CA GLU A 283 14.64 24.83 -1.25
C GLU A 283 16.15 25.10 -1.45
N MET A 284 16.64 25.07 -2.69
CA MET A 284 18.05 25.36 -2.98
C MET A 284 18.42 26.83 -2.65
N VAL A 285 17.53 27.78 -2.92
CA VAL A 285 17.73 29.19 -2.53
C VAL A 285 17.74 29.33 -1.00
N LEU A 286 16.80 28.67 -0.30
CA LEU A 286 16.78 28.65 1.17
C LEU A 286 18.07 28.09 1.79
N CYS A 287 18.73 27.14 1.10
CA CYS A 287 20.05 26.61 1.47
C CYS A 287 21.22 27.51 1.08
N GLY A 288 21.00 28.55 0.27
CA GLY A 288 22.00 29.58 -0.04
C GLY A 288 22.37 29.77 -1.51
N GLY A 289 21.74 29.05 -2.45
CA GLY A 289 22.00 29.23 -3.88
C GLY A 289 21.44 30.54 -4.44
N ASN A 290 22.23 31.27 -5.26
CA ASN A 290 21.73 32.45 -5.98
C ASN A 290 21.46 32.17 -7.46
N LEU A 291 22.42 31.52 -8.12
CA LEU A 291 22.34 31.16 -9.53
C LEU A 291 22.18 29.64 -9.64
N LEU A 292 21.02 29.20 -10.11
CA LEU A 292 20.52 27.84 -10.05
C LEU A 292 20.77 27.09 -11.35
N GLY A 293 21.68 26.12 -11.31
CA GLY A 293 22.12 25.35 -12.46
C GLY A 293 21.31 24.07 -12.64
N VAL A 294 20.78 23.88 -13.85
CA VAL A 294 19.97 22.70 -14.21
C VAL A 294 20.57 22.05 -15.45
N CYS A 295 20.80 20.74 -15.38
CA CYS A 295 21.37 19.96 -16.49
C CYS A 295 20.59 18.65 -16.68
N ALA A 296 20.61 17.76 -15.70
CA ALA A 296 19.94 16.46 -15.79
C ALA A 296 18.45 16.59 -16.17
N GLU A 297 17.73 17.52 -15.57
CA GLU A 297 16.30 17.72 -15.87
C GLU A 297 16.06 18.19 -17.31
N THR A 298 17.01 18.91 -17.93
CA THR A 298 16.88 19.29 -19.35
C THR A 298 16.96 18.10 -20.30
N LEU A 299 17.60 17.00 -19.89
CA LEU A 299 17.61 15.73 -20.63
C LEU A 299 16.33 14.92 -20.42
N ILE A 300 15.76 14.97 -19.22
CA ILE A 300 14.61 14.17 -18.81
C ILE A 300 13.31 14.80 -19.33
N SER A 301 13.17 16.11 -19.14
CA SER A 301 11.92 16.84 -19.32
C SER A 301 12.01 17.94 -20.40
N GLY A 302 13.18 18.15 -21.00
CA GLY A 302 13.42 19.17 -22.03
C GLY A 302 13.64 20.59 -21.48
N TYR A 303 13.82 21.57 -22.37
CA TYR A 303 14.19 22.94 -21.98
C TYR A 303 13.03 23.78 -21.41
N ASP A 304 11.78 23.44 -21.75
CA ASP A 304 10.59 24.20 -21.34
C ASP A 304 10.27 24.11 -19.84
N ILE A 305 10.91 23.18 -19.11
CA ILE A 305 10.78 23.04 -17.65
C ILE A 305 11.03 24.36 -16.90
N VAL A 306 11.84 25.25 -17.46
CA VAL A 306 12.18 26.52 -16.82
C VAL A 306 10.96 27.43 -16.66
N ARG A 307 9.97 27.32 -17.55
CA ARG A 307 8.78 28.18 -17.52
C ARG A 307 7.93 27.97 -16.26
N PRO A 308 7.46 26.74 -15.93
CA PRO A 308 6.78 26.50 -14.66
C PRO A 308 7.70 26.70 -13.45
N MET A 309 9.02 26.54 -13.58
CA MET A 309 9.97 26.83 -12.50
C MET A 309 10.01 28.32 -12.14
N ILE A 310 10.13 29.20 -13.14
CA ILE A 310 10.14 30.65 -12.93
C ILE A 310 8.80 31.11 -12.35
N ARG A 311 7.68 30.66 -12.94
CA ARG A 311 6.34 31.01 -12.46
C ARG A 311 6.13 30.60 -11.01
N GLY A 312 6.39 29.34 -10.67
CA GLY A 312 6.18 28.85 -9.31
C GLY A 312 7.12 29.49 -8.28
N LEU A 313 8.35 29.84 -8.67
CA LEU A 313 9.26 30.62 -7.84
C LEU A 313 8.71 32.03 -7.58
N LYS A 314 8.20 32.69 -8.63
CA LYS A 314 7.57 34.00 -8.51
C LYS A 314 6.33 33.97 -7.62
N ASP A 315 5.43 33.01 -7.84
CA ASP A 315 4.21 32.83 -7.03
C ASP A 315 4.54 32.60 -5.55
N TYR A 316 5.57 31.79 -5.28
CA TYR A 316 6.09 31.59 -3.93
C TYR A 316 6.61 32.90 -3.31
N MET A 317 7.38 33.68 -4.06
CA MET A 317 7.88 34.98 -3.62
C MET A 317 6.75 35.95 -3.30
N ASP A 318 5.78 36.09 -4.21
CA ASP A 318 4.63 36.98 -4.05
C ASP A 318 3.80 36.60 -2.82
N THR A 319 3.52 35.29 -2.63
CA THR A 319 2.75 34.77 -1.49
C THR A 319 3.41 35.06 -0.15
N HIS A 320 4.75 35.11 -0.10
CA HIS A 320 5.52 35.35 1.12
C HIS A 320 6.01 36.80 1.25
N GLY A 321 5.65 37.69 0.31
CA GLY A 321 6.07 39.09 0.32
C GLY A 321 7.56 39.32 0.04
N TYR A 322 8.24 38.40 -0.64
CA TYR A 322 9.63 38.55 -1.05
C TYR A 322 9.74 39.36 -2.34
N ARG A 323 10.60 40.38 -2.35
CA ARG A 323 10.86 41.24 -3.52
C ARG A 323 11.98 40.69 -4.38
N SER A 324 12.91 39.94 -3.78
CA SER A 324 14.04 39.33 -4.45
C SER A 324 14.36 37.97 -3.84
N ILE A 325 15.14 37.15 -4.55
CA ILE A 325 15.62 35.88 -3.98
C ILE A 325 16.52 36.09 -2.77
N ASP A 326 17.18 37.25 -2.68
CA ASP A 326 18.07 37.59 -1.56
C ASP A 326 17.31 37.76 -0.25
N ASP A 327 16.01 38.10 -0.30
CA ASP A 327 15.18 38.26 0.90
C ASP A 327 14.97 36.94 1.67
N PHE A 328 15.18 35.79 1.00
CA PHE A 328 15.02 34.47 1.61
C PHE A 328 16.19 33.51 1.38
N CYS A 329 17.18 33.91 0.59
CA CYS A 329 18.39 33.11 0.35
C CYS A 329 19.11 32.82 1.67
N GLY A 330 19.42 31.56 1.92
CA GLY A 330 20.17 31.14 3.10
C GLY A 330 19.39 31.19 4.43
N LYS A 331 18.07 31.45 4.45
CA LYS A 331 17.28 31.45 5.70
C LYS A 331 17.46 30.16 6.51
N VAL A 332 17.54 29.00 5.84
CA VAL A 332 17.78 27.71 6.51
C VAL A 332 19.18 27.63 7.12
N VAL A 333 20.19 28.26 6.51
CA VAL A 333 21.58 28.21 6.99
C VAL A 333 21.67 28.66 8.45
N SER A 334 20.98 29.74 8.82
CA SER A 334 20.97 30.24 10.21
C SER A 334 20.13 29.38 11.18
N ALA A 335 19.17 28.62 10.65
CA ALA A 335 18.20 27.83 11.41
C ALA A 335 18.70 26.41 11.74
N VAL A 336 19.59 25.83 10.92
CA VAL A 336 20.17 24.51 11.21
C VAL A 336 20.89 24.52 12.55
N ARG A 337 20.60 23.51 13.37
CA ARG A 337 21.18 23.25 14.69
C ARG A 337 22.02 21.99 14.65
N THR A 338 23.03 21.92 15.50
CA THR A 338 23.81 20.69 15.72
C THR A 338 22.96 19.66 16.47
N ALA A 339 23.32 18.37 16.39
CA ALA A 339 22.57 17.32 17.08
C ALA A 339 22.38 17.56 18.59
N PRO A 340 23.38 18.08 19.36
CA PRO A 340 23.20 18.43 20.77
C PRO A 340 22.26 19.62 21.04
N GLU A 341 21.99 20.47 20.05
CA GLU A 341 21.13 21.65 20.17
C GLU A 341 19.66 21.35 19.81
N LEU A 342 19.35 20.11 19.41
CA LEU A 342 17.99 19.71 19.07
C LEU A 342 17.09 19.71 20.32
N THR A 343 15.99 20.44 20.24
CA THR A 343 14.90 20.31 21.23
C THR A 343 14.02 19.14 20.81
N LEU A 344 14.07 18.05 21.58
CA LEU A 344 13.22 16.88 21.42
C LEU A 344 12.10 16.93 22.46
N HIS A 345 10.88 16.68 22.03
CA HIS A 345 9.73 16.60 22.92
C HIS A 345 9.38 15.14 23.19
N ASP A 346 9.11 14.83 24.45
CA ASP A 346 8.60 13.53 24.82
C ASP A 346 7.21 13.32 24.22
N GLY A 347 6.93 12.09 23.82
CA GLY A 347 5.69 11.71 23.17
C GLY A 347 5.50 10.20 23.12
N TYR A 348 4.44 9.77 22.45
CA TYR A 348 4.18 8.36 22.19
C TYR A 348 3.34 8.18 20.93
N ALA A 349 3.42 6.99 20.35
CA ALA A 349 2.54 6.59 19.26
C ALA A 349 1.14 6.28 19.81
N HIS A 350 0.10 6.79 19.17
CA HIS A 350 -1.29 6.56 19.52
C HIS A 350 -2.07 5.97 18.34
N ILE A 351 -2.99 5.06 18.63
CA ILE A 351 -3.86 4.43 17.64
C ILE A 351 -5.13 5.26 17.53
N ARG A 352 -5.41 5.80 16.35
CA ARG A 352 -6.55 6.71 16.11
C ARG A 352 -7.89 5.98 16.22
N GLU A 353 -8.01 4.84 15.55
CA GLU A 353 -9.20 4.00 15.52
C GLU A 353 -8.84 2.58 15.99
N PRO A 354 -9.08 2.25 17.27
CA PRO A 354 -8.77 0.93 17.82
C PRO A 354 -9.56 -0.22 17.19
N ASN A 355 -10.72 0.03 16.59
CA ASN A 355 -11.56 -0.99 15.96
C ASN A 355 -11.39 -1.06 14.44
N LEU A 356 -10.31 -0.48 13.89
CA LEU A 356 -10.04 -0.48 12.45
C LEU A 356 -9.77 -1.89 11.95
N ALA A 357 -10.65 -2.40 11.09
CA ALA A 357 -10.65 -3.79 10.67
C ALA A 357 -10.64 -3.93 9.14
N GLY A 358 -10.19 -5.11 8.69
CA GLY A 358 -10.35 -5.48 7.29
C GLY A 358 -11.84 -5.61 6.92
N PRO A 359 -12.25 -5.25 5.69
CA PRO A 359 -13.64 -5.40 5.23
C PRO A 359 -14.22 -6.80 5.40
N CYS A 360 -13.36 -7.84 5.31
CA CYS A 360 -13.74 -9.23 5.52
C CYS A 360 -14.22 -9.55 6.94
N LYS A 361 -13.67 -8.88 7.97
CA LYS A 361 -14.14 -9.00 9.36
C LYS A 361 -15.43 -8.20 9.55
N ALA A 362 -15.46 -6.96 9.05
CA ALA A 362 -16.62 -6.07 9.17
C ALA A 362 -17.88 -6.64 8.50
N ALA A 363 -17.73 -7.34 7.38
CA ALA A 363 -18.83 -8.00 6.68
C ALA A 363 -19.30 -9.31 7.34
N CYS A 364 -18.47 -9.92 8.19
CA CYS A 364 -18.85 -11.14 8.89
C CYS A 364 -19.80 -10.81 10.04
N PRO A 365 -21.04 -11.34 10.10
CA PRO A 365 -21.96 -11.04 11.20
C PRO A 365 -21.41 -11.37 12.59
N HIS A 366 -20.56 -12.41 12.66
CA HIS A 366 -19.91 -12.81 13.89
C HIS A 366 -18.59 -12.08 14.15
N HIS A 367 -18.12 -11.23 13.24
CA HIS A 367 -16.80 -10.56 13.30
C HIS A 367 -15.64 -11.56 13.48
N VAL A 368 -15.65 -12.67 12.74
CA VAL A 368 -14.51 -13.59 12.73
C VAL A 368 -13.25 -12.83 12.27
N PRO A 369 -12.09 -13.01 12.92
CA PRO A 369 -10.88 -12.26 12.58
C PRO A 369 -10.20 -12.82 11.32
N VAL A 370 -10.90 -12.69 10.19
CA VAL A 370 -10.53 -13.29 8.91
C VAL A 370 -9.12 -12.94 8.50
N GLN A 371 -8.79 -11.65 8.56
CA GLN A 371 -7.46 -11.21 8.16
C GLN A 371 -6.36 -11.77 9.04
N ALA A 372 -6.57 -11.87 10.36
CA ALA A 372 -5.57 -12.37 11.29
C ALA A 372 -5.19 -13.81 10.95
N TYR A 373 -6.17 -14.73 10.86
CA TYR A 373 -5.84 -16.11 10.56
C TYR A 373 -5.31 -16.30 9.13
N VAL A 374 -5.78 -15.50 8.16
CA VAL A 374 -5.21 -15.54 6.80
C VAL A 374 -3.75 -15.12 6.83
N GLN A 375 -3.37 -14.10 7.61
CA GLN A 375 -1.97 -13.68 7.73
C GLN A 375 -1.11 -14.65 8.53
N SER A 376 -1.67 -15.35 9.51
CA SER A 376 -0.99 -16.47 10.16
C SER A 376 -0.71 -17.60 9.16
N ILE A 377 -1.68 -17.96 8.30
CA ILE A 377 -1.45 -18.93 7.21
C ILE A 377 -0.36 -18.43 6.24
N ALA A 378 -0.40 -17.16 5.82
CA ALA A 378 0.62 -16.61 4.91
C ALA A 378 2.04 -16.67 5.49
N ARG A 379 2.18 -16.66 6.82
CA ARG A 379 3.45 -16.83 7.55
C ARG A 379 3.80 -18.30 7.84
N GLY A 380 2.94 -19.25 7.48
CA GLY A 380 3.10 -20.68 7.78
C GLY A 380 2.70 -21.07 9.20
N ASP A 381 2.12 -20.16 9.99
CA ASP A 381 1.68 -20.41 11.36
C ASP A 381 0.23 -20.93 11.38
N PHE A 382 0.09 -22.20 10.99
CA PHE A 382 -1.21 -22.87 10.89
C PHE A 382 -1.86 -23.15 12.24
N HIS A 383 -1.07 -23.42 13.28
CA HIS A 383 -1.60 -23.66 14.63
C HIS A 383 -2.22 -22.38 15.19
N HIS A 384 -1.53 -21.24 15.08
CA HIS A 384 -2.12 -19.97 15.50
C HIS A 384 -3.34 -19.58 14.65
N ALA A 385 -3.33 -19.86 13.35
CA ALA A 385 -4.52 -19.70 12.51
C ALA A 385 -5.70 -20.55 13.01
N TYR A 386 -5.45 -21.79 13.42
CA TYR A 386 -6.44 -22.69 13.99
C TYR A 386 -7.01 -22.14 15.31
N GLU A 387 -6.18 -21.62 16.20
CA GLU A 387 -6.61 -20.97 17.45
C GLU A 387 -7.49 -19.74 17.18
N LEU A 388 -7.08 -18.88 16.24
CA LEU A 388 -7.85 -17.68 15.86
C LEU A 388 -9.22 -18.03 15.27
N ILE A 389 -9.30 -19.13 14.52
CA ILE A 389 -10.57 -19.63 13.97
C ILE A 389 -11.42 -20.21 15.10
N THR A 390 -10.94 -21.26 15.77
CA THR A 390 -11.72 -22.02 16.76
C THR A 390 -12.06 -21.21 18.00
N GLY A 391 -11.18 -20.28 18.42
CA GLY A 391 -11.42 -19.35 19.51
C GLY A 391 -12.63 -18.43 19.28
N LYS A 392 -13.10 -18.27 18.04
CA LYS A 392 -14.29 -17.47 17.74
C LYS A 392 -15.61 -18.20 18.01
N GLY A 393 -15.61 -19.53 18.16
CA GLY A 393 -16.78 -20.30 18.56
C GLY A 393 -16.88 -21.66 17.88
N VAL A 394 -17.63 -22.57 18.53
CA VAL A 394 -17.71 -23.99 18.16
C VAL A 394 -18.19 -24.26 16.73
N LEU A 395 -18.98 -23.35 16.13
CA LEU A 395 -19.54 -23.52 14.79
C LEU A 395 -18.56 -23.23 13.64
N GLN A 396 -17.30 -22.86 13.90
CA GLN A 396 -16.36 -22.58 12.82
C GLN A 396 -16.10 -23.78 11.90
N GLY A 397 -16.15 -25.00 12.45
CA GLY A 397 -16.09 -26.25 11.69
C GLY A 397 -17.18 -26.33 10.61
N ALA A 398 -18.44 -26.22 11.01
CA ALA A 398 -19.56 -26.22 10.07
C ALA A 398 -19.54 -25.00 9.14
N CYS A 399 -19.11 -23.82 9.62
CA CYS A 399 -18.97 -22.63 8.78
C CYS A 399 -17.95 -22.82 7.64
N ALA A 400 -16.96 -23.71 7.78
CA ALA A 400 -16.02 -23.99 6.70
C ALA A 400 -16.68 -24.67 5.48
N TYR A 401 -17.86 -25.26 5.65
CA TYR A 401 -18.60 -25.94 4.60
C TYR A 401 -19.79 -25.12 4.11
N ILE A 402 -20.63 -24.65 5.03
CA ILE A 402 -21.96 -24.11 4.67
C ILE A 402 -22.12 -22.60 4.86
N CYS A 403 -21.06 -21.88 5.22
CA CYS A 403 -21.12 -20.41 5.31
C CYS A 403 -21.23 -19.76 3.91
N PRO A 404 -22.08 -18.73 3.75
CA PRO A 404 -22.17 -17.95 2.51
C PRO A 404 -21.01 -16.94 2.32
N HIS A 405 -19.98 -17.00 3.17
CA HIS A 405 -18.70 -16.28 3.01
C HIS A 405 -18.82 -14.78 2.64
N PRO A 406 -19.59 -13.97 3.39
CA PRO A 406 -19.69 -12.52 3.13
C PRO A 406 -18.34 -11.80 3.22
N CYS A 407 -17.37 -12.42 3.89
CA CYS A 407 -15.99 -11.97 3.96
C CYS A 407 -15.27 -11.98 2.60
N GLU A 408 -15.60 -12.90 1.70
CA GLU A 408 -15.06 -12.96 0.34
C GLU A 408 -15.79 -11.96 -0.58
N ASP A 409 -17.11 -11.81 -0.41
CA ASP A 409 -17.91 -10.79 -1.11
C ASP A 409 -17.37 -9.37 -0.84
N ALA A 410 -16.93 -9.10 0.40
CA ALA A 410 -16.34 -7.83 0.81
C ALA A 410 -14.82 -7.71 0.57
N CYS A 411 -14.16 -8.74 0.03
CA CYS A 411 -12.71 -8.76 -0.11
C CYS A 411 -12.23 -7.71 -1.13
N VAL A 412 -11.33 -6.81 -0.70
CA VAL A 412 -10.78 -5.76 -1.58
C VAL A 412 -10.07 -6.34 -2.80
N ARG A 413 -9.40 -7.49 -2.64
CA ARG A 413 -8.73 -8.20 -3.76
C ARG A 413 -9.73 -8.59 -4.86
N GLY A 414 -10.99 -8.83 -4.52
CA GLY A 414 -12.07 -9.13 -5.46
C GLY A 414 -12.44 -7.99 -6.41
N ARG A 415 -11.93 -6.76 -6.19
CA ARG A 415 -12.12 -5.61 -7.09
C ARG A 415 -11.14 -5.58 -8.26
N THR A 416 -9.99 -6.23 -8.14
CA THR A 416 -8.93 -6.26 -9.17
C THR A 416 -8.67 -7.66 -9.73
N GLY A 417 -9.30 -8.67 -9.13
CA GLY A 417 -9.21 -10.08 -9.52
C GLY A 417 -10.23 -10.89 -8.73
N ARG A 418 -9.90 -12.14 -8.38
CA ARG A 418 -10.74 -12.96 -7.49
C ARG A 418 -10.49 -12.64 -6.01
N PRO A 419 -11.48 -12.79 -5.12
CA PRO A 419 -11.25 -12.68 -3.68
C PRO A 419 -10.22 -13.70 -3.18
N VAL A 420 -9.70 -13.48 -1.98
CA VAL A 420 -8.98 -14.54 -1.25
C VAL A 420 -9.98 -15.64 -0.93
N ALA A 421 -9.63 -16.90 -1.18
CA ALA A 421 -10.45 -18.09 -0.92
C ALA A 421 -10.49 -18.41 0.59
N ILE A 422 -11.03 -17.47 1.36
CA ILE A 422 -11.09 -17.45 2.82
C ILE A 422 -11.79 -18.68 3.40
N LYS A 423 -12.88 -19.15 2.78
CA LYS A 423 -13.62 -20.35 3.20
C LYS A 423 -12.77 -21.60 2.98
N ALA A 424 -12.10 -21.71 1.83
CA ALA A 424 -11.21 -22.82 1.52
C ALA A 424 -9.99 -22.87 2.45
N LEU A 425 -9.37 -21.71 2.73
CA LEU A 425 -8.29 -21.58 3.70
C LEU A 425 -8.72 -22.01 5.10
N LYS A 426 -9.91 -21.56 5.55
CA LYS A 426 -10.48 -21.97 6.84
C LYS A 426 -10.67 -23.49 6.90
N ARG A 427 -11.23 -24.10 5.85
CA ARG A 427 -11.43 -25.55 5.78
C ARG A 427 -10.11 -26.29 5.89
N PHE A 428 -9.12 -25.89 5.08
CA PHE A 428 -7.79 -26.50 5.09
C PHE A 428 -7.15 -26.47 6.49
N VAL A 429 -7.18 -25.32 7.18
CA VAL A 429 -6.61 -25.20 8.53
C VAL A 429 -7.32 -26.11 9.55
N LEU A 430 -8.63 -26.22 9.48
CA LEU A 430 -9.40 -27.06 10.41
C LEU A 430 -9.21 -28.56 10.15
N GLU A 431 -9.11 -28.96 8.88
CA GLU A 431 -8.80 -30.33 8.48
C GLU A 431 -7.36 -30.70 8.88
N LEU A 432 -6.41 -29.80 8.66
CA LEU A 432 -5.02 -29.96 9.12
C LEU A 432 -4.97 -30.10 10.65
N GLY A 433 -5.66 -29.21 11.38
CA GLY A 433 -5.69 -29.30 12.85
C GLY A 433 -6.28 -30.60 13.36
N ARG A 434 -7.31 -31.14 12.69
CA ARG A 434 -7.83 -32.48 13.01
C ARG A 434 -6.80 -33.56 12.75
N ALA A 435 -6.10 -33.53 11.62
CA ALA A 435 -5.07 -34.52 11.27
C ALA A 435 -3.88 -34.49 12.24
N GLU A 436 -3.53 -33.31 12.74
CA GLU A 436 -2.44 -33.08 13.70
C GLU A 436 -2.90 -33.22 15.16
N GLY A 437 -4.18 -33.52 15.41
CA GLY A 437 -4.73 -33.71 16.75
C GLY A 437 -4.89 -32.43 17.58
N TRP A 438 -4.87 -31.25 16.96
CA TRP A 438 -5.06 -29.97 17.64
C TRP A 438 -6.46 -29.88 18.23
N GLN A 439 -6.53 -29.31 19.43
CA GLN A 439 -7.78 -29.07 20.15
C GLN A 439 -7.93 -27.57 20.39
N PRO A 440 -9.17 -27.04 20.35
CA PRO A 440 -9.40 -25.66 20.74
C PRO A 440 -8.92 -25.43 22.18
N THR A 441 -8.21 -24.33 22.42
CA THR A 441 -7.79 -23.94 23.77
C THR A 441 -9.02 -23.58 24.59
N ALA A 442 -9.55 -24.54 25.35
CA ALA A 442 -10.68 -24.34 26.24
C ALA A 442 -10.17 -24.20 27.68
N ALA A 443 -10.20 -22.98 28.22
CA ALA A 443 -10.09 -22.82 29.67
C ALA A 443 -11.36 -23.40 30.32
N GLN A 444 -11.20 -24.25 31.33
CA GLN A 444 -12.35 -24.70 32.12
C GLN A 444 -12.88 -23.48 32.88
N ALA A 445 -14.11 -23.08 32.54
CA ALA A 445 -14.74 -21.94 33.19
C ALA A 445 -14.99 -22.27 34.67
N VAL A 446 -14.65 -21.32 35.55
CA VAL A 446 -15.06 -21.39 36.96
C VAL A 446 -16.58 -21.31 36.99
N GLN A 447 -17.23 -22.30 37.59
CA GLN A 447 -18.69 -22.36 37.68
C GLN A 447 -19.19 -21.13 38.45
N ASN A 448 -20.18 -20.44 37.90
CA ASN A 448 -20.77 -19.23 38.48
C ASN A 448 -21.97 -19.51 39.39
N GLY A 449 -22.36 -20.79 39.53
CA GLY A 449 -23.47 -21.25 40.37
C GLY A 449 -24.87 -20.98 39.80
N ARG A 450 -24.99 -20.52 38.55
CA ARG A 450 -26.26 -20.24 37.88
C ARG A 450 -26.54 -21.27 36.78
N ARG A 451 -27.83 -21.55 36.58
CA ARG A 451 -28.33 -22.41 35.50
C ARG A 451 -28.89 -21.56 34.36
N ALA A 452 -28.59 -21.92 33.12
CA ALA A 452 -29.20 -21.31 31.93
C ALA A 452 -29.82 -22.38 31.02
N ALA A 453 -30.98 -22.08 30.44
CA ALA A 453 -31.63 -22.98 29.49
C ALA A 453 -31.52 -22.45 28.06
N VAL A 454 -31.38 -23.35 27.10
CA VAL A 454 -31.39 -23.05 25.67
C VAL A 454 -32.46 -23.92 25.01
N ILE A 455 -33.44 -23.31 24.35
CA ILE A 455 -34.50 -24.02 23.63
C ILE A 455 -34.13 -24.05 22.15
N GLY A 456 -33.90 -25.24 21.60
CA GLY A 456 -33.48 -25.50 20.23
C GLY A 456 -31.99 -25.79 20.12
N SER A 457 -31.64 -26.92 19.50
CA SER A 457 -30.27 -27.38 19.27
C SER A 457 -29.71 -27.00 17.89
N GLY A 458 -30.34 -26.04 17.21
CA GLY A 458 -29.83 -25.47 15.96
C GLY A 458 -28.59 -24.60 16.16
N PRO A 459 -28.01 -24.04 15.08
CA PRO A 459 -26.78 -23.26 15.15
C PRO A 459 -26.79 -22.14 16.21
N ALA A 460 -27.86 -21.36 16.28
CA ALA A 460 -27.95 -20.27 17.25
C ALA A 460 -27.96 -20.79 18.70
N GLY A 461 -28.66 -21.89 18.97
CA GLY A 461 -28.72 -22.50 20.29
C GLY A 461 -27.38 -23.11 20.70
N LEU A 462 -26.73 -23.86 19.82
CA LEU A 462 -25.40 -24.43 20.08
C LEU A 462 -24.35 -23.34 20.36
N ALA A 463 -24.37 -22.25 19.59
CA ALA A 463 -23.49 -21.11 19.83
C ALA A 463 -23.78 -20.42 21.17
N CYS A 464 -25.05 -20.22 21.52
CA CYS A 464 -25.42 -19.64 22.81
C CYS A 464 -24.97 -20.53 23.98
N ALA A 465 -25.23 -21.84 23.88
CA ALA A 465 -24.88 -22.81 24.91
C ALA A 465 -23.37 -22.88 25.16
N ASP A 466 -22.55 -22.90 24.10
CA ASP A 466 -21.10 -22.93 24.22
C ASP A 466 -20.56 -21.67 24.94
N GLU A 467 -21.10 -20.50 24.62
CA GLU A 467 -20.66 -19.23 25.23
C GLU A 467 -21.10 -19.09 26.68
N LEU A 468 -22.34 -19.47 27.02
CA LEU A 468 -22.81 -19.50 28.41
C LEU A 468 -22.02 -20.50 29.25
N ARG A 469 -21.69 -21.67 28.70
CA ARG A 469 -20.82 -22.62 29.37
C ARG A 469 -19.43 -22.04 29.64
N LYS A 470 -18.82 -21.34 28.67
CA LYS A 470 -17.54 -20.62 28.86
C LYS A 470 -17.62 -19.51 29.91
N ALA A 471 -18.81 -18.95 30.13
CA ALA A 471 -19.07 -17.98 31.19
C ALA A 471 -19.35 -18.62 32.57
N GLY A 472 -19.32 -19.95 32.66
CA GLY A 472 -19.44 -20.70 33.93
C GLY A 472 -20.85 -21.14 34.29
N TYR A 473 -21.84 -21.02 33.39
CA TYR A 473 -23.20 -21.49 33.64
C TYR A 473 -23.30 -23.02 33.54
N ALA A 474 -24.16 -23.61 34.35
CA ALA A 474 -24.68 -24.95 34.10
C ALA A 474 -25.78 -24.86 33.03
N VAL A 475 -25.48 -25.33 31.82
CA VAL A 475 -26.33 -25.14 30.63
C VAL A 475 -27.10 -26.43 30.30
N THR A 476 -28.40 -26.30 30.07
CA THR A 476 -29.25 -27.38 29.54
C THR A 476 -29.86 -26.96 28.20
N ILE A 477 -29.67 -27.77 27.15
CA ILE A 477 -30.33 -27.61 25.85
C ILE A 477 -31.58 -28.50 25.80
N PHE A 478 -32.72 -27.90 25.46
CA PHE A 478 -33.99 -28.57 25.23
C PHE A 478 -34.27 -28.61 23.72
N GLU A 479 -34.42 -29.81 23.17
CA GLU A 479 -34.70 -30.05 21.76
C GLU A 479 -36.01 -30.82 21.61
N GLN A 480 -36.91 -30.33 20.77
CA GLN A 480 -38.20 -30.97 20.53
C GLN A 480 -38.05 -32.22 19.66
N ALA A 481 -37.12 -32.23 18.72
CA ALA A 481 -36.83 -33.40 17.90
C ALA A 481 -36.10 -34.49 18.71
N ALA A 482 -36.13 -35.73 18.20
CA ALA A 482 -35.37 -36.83 18.77
C ALA A 482 -33.85 -36.66 18.60
N ALA A 483 -33.42 -35.93 17.56
CA ALA A 483 -32.02 -35.71 17.21
C ALA A 483 -31.64 -34.23 17.36
N LEU A 484 -30.40 -33.99 17.79
CA LEU A 484 -29.81 -32.64 17.91
C LEU A 484 -29.34 -32.11 16.55
N GLY A 485 -29.14 -30.80 16.46
CA GLY A 485 -28.47 -30.12 15.35
C GLY A 485 -29.39 -29.19 14.55
N GLY A 486 -30.71 -29.32 14.67
CA GLY A 486 -31.69 -28.52 13.94
C GLY A 486 -31.34 -28.44 12.44
N GLY A 487 -31.31 -27.22 11.89
CA GLY A 487 -30.98 -27.00 10.47
C GLY A 487 -29.57 -27.43 10.02
N LEU A 488 -28.69 -27.87 10.92
CA LEU A 488 -27.44 -28.54 10.52
C LEU A 488 -27.71 -29.94 9.95
N ASN A 489 -28.74 -30.63 10.45
CA ASN A 489 -29.14 -31.93 9.89
C ASN A 489 -29.64 -31.77 8.45
N ASP A 490 -30.36 -30.67 8.17
CA ASP A 490 -30.80 -30.35 6.80
C ASP A 490 -29.60 -30.18 5.86
N ALA A 491 -28.54 -29.52 6.34
CA ALA A 491 -27.30 -29.35 5.57
C ALA A 491 -26.54 -30.67 5.35
N VAL A 492 -26.61 -31.61 6.31
CA VAL A 492 -26.07 -32.97 6.15
C VAL A 492 -26.89 -33.75 5.14
N ALA A 493 -28.21 -33.74 5.26
CA ALA A 493 -29.12 -34.40 4.33
C ALA A 493 -29.01 -33.84 2.90
N ALA A 494 -28.65 -32.56 2.75
CA ALA A 494 -28.37 -31.91 1.48
C ALA A 494 -26.94 -32.19 0.93
N GLY A 495 -26.11 -32.97 1.62
CA GLY A 495 -24.73 -33.26 1.21
C GLY A 495 -23.77 -32.08 1.29
N GLN A 496 -24.15 -30.99 1.97
CA GLN A 496 -23.37 -29.76 2.07
C GLN A 496 -22.44 -29.74 3.28
N LEU A 497 -22.82 -30.45 4.35
CA LEU A 497 -22.03 -30.65 5.56
C LEU A 497 -21.76 -32.15 5.74
N PRO A 498 -20.50 -32.59 5.89
CA PRO A 498 -20.25 -34.00 6.15
C PRO A 498 -20.84 -34.44 7.51
N ALA A 499 -21.48 -35.61 7.54
CA ALA A 499 -22.20 -36.09 8.72
C ALA A 499 -21.28 -36.27 9.94
N GLU A 500 -20.05 -36.73 9.71
CA GLU A 500 -19.01 -36.88 10.72
C GLU A 500 -18.61 -35.54 11.34
N ASN A 501 -18.69 -34.44 10.59
CA ASN A 501 -18.38 -33.11 11.11
C ASN A 501 -19.46 -32.60 12.05
N LEU A 502 -20.74 -32.85 11.72
CA LEU A 502 -21.84 -32.54 12.64
C LEU A 502 -21.76 -33.42 13.90
N LYS A 503 -21.50 -34.71 13.73
CA LYS A 503 -21.30 -35.64 14.85
C LYS A 503 -20.21 -35.16 15.80
N ALA A 504 -19.02 -34.84 15.29
CA ALA A 504 -17.91 -34.35 16.09
C ALA A 504 -18.23 -33.03 16.82
N LEU A 505 -18.97 -32.12 16.17
CA LEU A 505 -19.45 -30.87 16.79
C LEU A 505 -20.37 -31.17 17.99
N LEU A 506 -21.35 -32.06 17.81
CA LEU A 506 -22.30 -32.42 18.86
C LEU A 506 -21.63 -33.17 20.01
N GLU A 507 -20.69 -34.07 19.71
CA GLU A 507 -19.86 -34.76 20.71
C GLU A 507 -19.01 -33.77 21.51
N THR A 508 -18.46 -32.74 20.86
CA THR A 508 -17.71 -31.67 21.54
C THR A 508 -18.61 -30.92 22.53
N ILE A 509 -19.84 -30.59 22.13
CA ILE A 509 -20.81 -29.93 23.02
C ILE A 509 -21.21 -30.84 24.18
N ALA A 510 -21.54 -32.10 23.91
CA ALA A 510 -21.90 -33.08 24.95
C ALA A 510 -20.75 -33.30 25.94
N GLY A 511 -19.53 -33.49 25.44
CA GLY A 511 -18.32 -33.68 26.25
C GLY A 511 -17.90 -32.44 27.04
N SER A 512 -18.43 -31.25 26.71
CA SER A 512 -18.15 -30.01 27.43
C SER A 512 -18.96 -29.83 28.72
N GLY A 513 -19.87 -30.76 29.02
CA GLY A 513 -20.71 -30.73 30.23
C GLY A 513 -22.05 -30.01 30.04
N VAL A 514 -22.44 -29.69 28.80
CA VAL A 514 -23.79 -29.21 28.49
C VAL A 514 -24.77 -30.37 28.58
N GLU A 515 -25.83 -30.21 29.37
CA GLU A 515 -26.90 -31.21 29.47
C GLU A 515 -27.81 -31.13 28.24
N LEU A 516 -28.20 -32.29 27.69
CA LEU A 516 -28.95 -32.38 26.43
C LEU A 516 -30.26 -33.14 26.70
N ARG A 517 -31.40 -32.52 26.38
CA ARG A 517 -32.74 -33.11 26.55
C ARG A 517 -33.53 -33.07 25.23
N CYS A 518 -33.53 -34.19 24.51
CA CYS A 518 -34.25 -34.37 23.25
C CYS A 518 -35.69 -34.86 23.48
N GLY A 519 -36.56 -34.68 22.47
CA GLY A 519 -37.98 -35.05 22.55
C GLY A 519 -38.80 -34.16 23.50
N VAL A 520 -38.27 -33.00 23.90
CA VAL A 520 -38.89 -32.09 24.88
C VAL A 520 -39.25 -30.78 24.22
N GLN A 521 -40.55 -30.53 24.10
CA GLN A 521 -41.07 -29.19 23.77
C GLN A 521 -41.10 -28.36 25.06
N ALA A 522 -40.22 -27.36 25.16
CA ALA A 522 -40.07 -26.55 26.37
C ALA A 522 -40.78 -25.19 26.26
N ASP A 523 -41.40 -24.76 27.37
CA ASP A 523 -41.93 -23.41 27.55
C ASP A 523 -40.89 -22.52 28.26
N PRO A 524 -40.44 -21.41 27.67
CA PRO A 524 -39.50 -20.49 28.30
C PRO A 524 -39.90 -20.03 29.71
N GLN A 525 -41.18 -19.75 29.95
CA GLN A 525 -41.61 -19.22 31.24
C GLN A 525 -41.55 -20.31 32.32
N ARG A 526 -41.97 -21.52 31.97
CA ARG A 526 -41.87 -22.66 32.88
C ARG A 526 -40.43 -22.96 33.30
N LEU A 527 -39.48 -22.83 32.37
CA LEU A 527 -38.07 -23.01 32.69
C LEU A 527 -37.56 -21.96 33.69
N LEU A 528 -38.01 -20.72 33.61
CA LEU A 528 -37.69 -19.70 34.61
C LEU A 528 -38.26 -20.09 36.00
N GLU A 529 -39.51 -20.56 36.05
CA GLU A 529 -40.12 -21.08 37.28
C GLU A 529 -39.36 -22.28 37.86
N ASP A 530 -38.82 -23.16 37.01
CA ASP A 530 -38.00 -24.33 37.39
C ASP A 530 -36.54 -23.96 37.78
N GLY A 531 -36.26 -22.66 37.96
CA GLY A 531 -35.04 -22.14 38.56
C GLY A 531 -33.88 -21.88 37.59
N PHE A 532 -34.13 -21.84 36.28
CA PHE A 532 -33.14 -21.32 35.33
C PHE A 532 -33.06 -19.79 35.46
N ALA A 533 -31.86 -19.23 35.58
CA ALA A 533 -31.64 -17.79 35.75
C ALA A 533 -31.91 -16.98 34.47
N GLY A 534 -31.90 -17.64 33.31
CA GLY A 534 -32.25 -17.06 32.02
C GLY A 534 -32.44 -18.15 30.96
N VAL A 535 -33.22 -17.83 29.94
CA VAL A 535 -33.56 -18.74 28.84
C VAL A 535 -33.20 -18.10 27.50
N CYS A 536 -32.51 -18.84 26.64
CA CYS A 536 -32.34 -18.50 25.23
C CYS A 536 -33.28 -19.33 24.35
N ALA A 537 -34.26 -18.67 23.73
CA ALA A 537 -35.15 -19.23 22.72
C ALA A 537 -34.50 -19.18 21.33
N ALA A 538 -34.01 -20.32 20.84
CA ALA A 538 -33.36 -20.51 19.55
C ALA A 538 -34.14 -21.50 18.66
N VAL A 539 -35.45 -21.27 18.54
CA VAL A 539 -36.44 -22.18 17.91
C VAL A 539 -36.39 -22.22 16.37
N GLY A 540 -35.48 -21.47 15.75
CA GLY A 540 -35.22 -21.55 14.31
C GLY A 540 -36.29 -20.89 13.44
N ARG A 541 -36.53 -21.49 12.28
CA ARG A 541 -37.41 -20.95 11.23
C ARG A 541 -38.43 -21.97 10.80
N THR A 542 -39.57 -21.49 10.33
CA THR A 542 -40.59 -22.31 9.67
C THR A 542 -40.70 -21.92 8.20
N GLY A 543 -41.04 -22.89 7.36
CA GLY A 543 -41.26 -22.67 5.94
C GLY A 543 -42.56 -21.92 5.69
N VAL A 544 -42.55 -21.02 4.70
CA VAL A 544 -43.76 -20.32 4.26
C VAL A 544 -43.97 -20.55 2.78
N ASN A 545 -45.23 -20.70 2.37
CA ASN A 545 -45.63 -20.71 0.97
C ASN A 545 -46.44 -19.45 0.64
N PRO A 546 -45.78 -18.35 0.21
CA PRO A 546 -46.49 -17.13 -0.21
C PRO A 546 -47.31 -17.30 -1.49
N TRP A 547 -47.14 -18.41 -2.22
CA TRP A 547 -47.76 -18.66 -3.51
C TRP A 547 -48.99 -19.55 -3.42
N ALA A 548 -49.42 -19.96 -2.21
CA ALA A 548 -50.58 -20.83 -2.01
C ALA A 548 -51.89 -20.27 -2.61
N ALA A 549 -51.99 -18.95 -2.80
CA ALA A 549 -53.17 -18.30 -3.40
C ALA A 549 -53.15 -18.28 -4.94
N LEU A 550 -52.05 -18.67 -5.58
CA LEU A 550 -52.00 -18.82 -7.04
C LEU A 550 -52.75 -20.09 -7.46
N PRO A 551 -53.28 -20.17 -8.70
CA PRO A 551 -53.84 -21.42 -9.21
C PRO A 551 -52.80 -22.56 -9.11
N GLY A 552 -53.16 -23.65 -8.41
CA GLY A 552 -52.28 -24.79 -8.14
C GLY A 552 -51.14 -24.54 -7.14
N GLY A 553 -51.08 -23.34 -6.55
CA GLY A 553 -49.98 -22.90 -5.70
C GLY A 553 -49.87 -23.63 -4.35
N GLU A 554 -50.93 -24.33 -3.92
CA GLU A 554 -50.91 -25.25 -2.78
C GLU A 554 -49.90 -26.39 -2.95
N GLY A 555 -49.53 -26.72 -4.20
CA GLY A 555 -48.50 -27.72 -4.52
C GLY A 555 -47.07 -27.26 -4.25
N VAL A 556 -46.84 -25.99 -3.89
CA VAL A 556 -45.50 -25.48 -3.56
C VAL A 556 -45.14 -25.82 -2.12
N ARG A 557 -44.05 -26.59 -1.93
CA ARG A 557 -43.61 -27.09 -0.62
C ARG A 557 -42.42 -26.32 -0.06
N SER A 558 -42.19 -26.33 1.24
CA SER A 558 -41.03 -25.64 1.83
C SER A 558 -39.72 -26.41 1.59
N VAL A 559 -38.64 -25.72 1.23
CA VAL A 559 -37.31 -26.34 1.14
C VAL A 559 -36.81 -26.91 2.48
N LEU A 560 -37.34 -26.42 3.61
CA LEU A 560 -37.00 -26.95 4.94
C LEU A 560 -37.57 -28.36 5.16
N ASP A 561 -38.61 -28.73 4.42
CA ASP A 561 -39.18 -30.10 4.46
C ASP A 561 -38.53 -31.02 3.41
N MET A 562 -37.72 -30.48 2.49
CA MET A 562 -37.13 -31.22 1.37
C MET A 562 -36.23 -32.36 1.83
N ALA A 563 -35.49 -32.18 2.93
CA ALA A 563 -34.62 -33.20 3.50
C ALA A 563 -35.38 -34.47 3.97
N ARG A 564 -36.71 -34.43 4.05
CA ARG A 564 -37.56 -35.58 4.40
C ARG A 564 -37.91 -36.45 3.19
N GLU A 565 -37.63 -35.98 1.98
CA GLU A 565 -37.88 -36.71 0.75
C GLU A 565 -36.83 -37.81 0.54
N GLN A 566 -37.27 -38.99 0.10
CA GLN A 566 -36.34 -40.11 -0.19
C GLN A 566 -35.60 -39.93 -1.52
N SER A 567 -36.28 -39.37 -2.53
CA SER A 567 -35.69 -39.01 -3.81
C SER A 567 -36.60 -38.02 -4.53
N LEU A 568 -36.03 -37.15 -5.36
CA LEU A 568 -36.77 -36.27 -6.26
C LEU A 568 -36.59 -36.73 -7.70
N CYS A 569 -37.64 -36.60 -8.52
CA CYS A 569 -37.58 -36.92 -9.94
C CYS A 569 -37.82 -35.69 -10.82
N GLY A 570 -37.26 -35.71 -12.03
CA GLY A 570 -37.39 -34.61 -12.99
C GLY A 570 -36.74 -33.31 -12.52
N THR A 571 -37.26 -32.18 -12.98
CA THR A 571 -36.75 -30.85 -12.65
C THR A 571 -37.35 -30.33 -11.34
N ALA A 572 -36.52 -29.87 -10.40
CA ALA A 572 -36.95 -29.18 -9.20
C ALA A 572 -36.88 -27.65 -9.39
N ALA A 573 -38.00 -26.95 -9.28
CA ALA A 573 -38.04 -25.49 -9.31
C ALA A 573 -38.00 -24.93 -7.88
N VAL A 574 -37.06 -24.04 -7.57
CA VAL A 574 -36.88 -23.46 -6.23
C VAL A 574 -37.04 -21.95 -6.30
N ILE A 575 -38.04 -21.42 -5.59
CA ILE A 575 -38.43 -20.02 -5.60
C ILE A 575 -38.12 -19.40 -4.24
N GLY A 576 -37.40 -18.28 -4.20
CA GLY A 576 -37.16 -17.58 -2.92
C GLY A 576 -35.91 -16.69 -2.91
N PRO A 577 -35.45 -16.26 -1.72
CA PRO A 577 -34.31 -15.37 -1.62
C PRO A 577 -33.06 -15.98 -2.29
N PRO A 578 -32.25 -15.19 -3.00
CA PRO A 578 -31.11 -15.66 -3.80
C PRO A 578 -30.32 -16.83 -3.19
N GLN A 579 -29.75 -16.64 -2.00
CA GLN A 579 -28.91 -17.67 -1.37
C GLN A 579 -29.71 -18.90 -0.94
N ALA A 580 -30.85 -18.71 -0.28
CA ALA A 580 -31.68 -19.80 0.21
C ALA A 580 -32.23 -20.67 -0.94
N ALA A 581 -32.59 -20.04 -2.07
CA ALA A 581 -33.04 -20.75 -3.26
C ALA A 581 -31.91 -21.54 -3.93
N ALA A 582 -30.69 -20.98 -3.98
CA ALA A 582 -29.51 -21.69 -4.47
C ALA A 582 -29.19 -22.93 -3.61
N ASP A 583 -29.24 -22.78 -2.29
CA ASP A 583 -28.97 -23.89 -1.37
C ASP A 583 -30.07 -24.97 -1.46
N GLY A 584 -31.33 -24.57 -1.62
CA GLY A 584 -32.43 -25.49 -1.92
C GLY A 584 -32.27 -26.23 -3.24
N ALA A 585 -31.79 -25.57 -4.30
CA ALA A 585 -31.54 -26.20 -5.59
C ALA A 585 -30.44 -27.24 -5.54
N ARG A 586 -29.33 -26.96 -4.81
CA ARG A 586 -28.27 -27.94 -4.56
C ARG A 586 -28.78 -29.15 -3.78
N SER A 587 -29.61 -28.89 -2.77
CA SER A 587 -30.25 -29.95 -1.97
C SER A 587 -31.11 -30.84 -2.86
N ALA A 588 -31.90 -30.25 -3.77
CA ALA A 588 -32.72 -31.01 -4.69
C ALA A 588 -31.91 -31.92 -5.62
N LEU A 589 -30.79 -31.41 -6.17
CA LEU A 589 -29.87 -32.21 -6.98
C LEU A 589 -29.25 -33.36 -6.17
N HIS A 590 -28.83 -33.09 -4.93
CA HIS A 590 -28.25 -34.11 -4.06
C HIS A 590 -29.23 -35.24 -3.72
N ILE A 591 -30.50 -34.90 -3.50
CA ILE A 591 -31.58 -35.87 -3.22
C ILE A 591 -31.98 -36.67 -4.48
N GLY A 592 -31.56 -36.23 -5.67
CA GLY A 592 -31.70 -36.99 -6.92
C GLY A 592 -32.49 -36.32 -8.04
N ALA A 593 -32.87 -35.05 -7.89
CA ALA A 593 -33.50 -34.31 -9.00
C ALA A 593 -32.57 -34.30 -10.23
N ALA A 594 -33.15 -34.53 -11.42
CA ALA A 594 -32.38 -34.59 -12.67
C ALA A 594 -31.85 -33.20 -13.09
N ALA A 595 -32.55 -32.14 -12.71
CA ALA A 595 -32.14 -30.75 -12.91
C ALA A 595 -32.75 -29.87 -11.82
N ALA A 596 -32.14 -28.70 -11.57
CA ALA A 596 -32.69 -27.71 -10.66
C ALA A 596 -32.73 -26.31 -11.29
N VAL A 597 -33.79 -25.57 -11.00
CA VAL A 597 -34.02 -24.20 -11.51
C VAL A 597 -34.29 -23.27 -10.34
N VAL A 598 -33.50 -22.20 -10.23
CA VAL A 598 -33.65 -21.16 -9.21
C VAL A 598 -34.41 -19.97 -9.78
N ILE A 599 -35.50 -19.58 -9.11
CA ILE A 599 -36.30 -18.39 -9.40
C ILE A 599 -36.16 -17.43 -8.21
N PRO A 600 -35.19 -16.49 -8.24
CA PRO A 600 -34.92 -15.67 -7.08
C PRO A 600 -36.01 -14.60 -6.87
N THR A 601 -36.46 -14.40 -5.62
CA THR A 601 -37.26 -13.24 -5.22
C THR A 601 -36.33 -12.04 -5.09
N GLY A 602 -35.96 -11.45 -6.23
CA GLY A 602 -34.95 -10.41 -6.38
C GLY A 602 -34.09 -10.66 -7.61
N THR A 603 -32.82 -10.24 -7.57
CA THR A 603 -31.86 -10.50 -8.63
C THR A 603 -30.67 -11.25 -8.06
N MET A 604 -30.35 -12.41 -8.63
CA MET A 604 -29.09 -13.08 -8.38
C MET A 604 -27.97 -12.32 -9.13
N PRO A 605 -26.89 -11.88 -8.44
CA PRO A 605 -25.75 -11.29 -9.12
C PRO A 605 -25.14 -12.25 -10.14
N GLU A 606 -24.74 -11.73 -11.30
CA GLU A 606 -24.29 -12.56 -12.43
C GLU A 606 -23.11 -13.47 -12.08
N LYS A 607 -22.17 -13.00 -11.26
CA LYS A 607 -21.05 -13.84 -10.77
C LYS A 607 -21.54 -15.10 -10.03
N LYS A 608 -22.60 -14.98 -9.21
CA LYS A 608 -23.19 -16.11 -8.48
C LYS A 608 -24.02 -16.99 -9.42
N ALA A 609 -24.76 -16.39 -10.35
CA ALA A 609 -25.52 -17.14 -11.35
C ALA A 609 -24.62 -17.98 -12.26
N ALA A 610 -23.46 -17.46 -12.66
CA ALA A 610 -22.48 -18.19 -13.46
C ALA A 610 -21.92 -19.41 -12.73
N LEU A 611 -21.62 -19.28 -11.43
CA LEU A 611 -21.17 -20.40 -10.60
C LEU A 611 -22.23 -21.51 -10.53
N LEU A 612 -23.49 -21.14 -10.28
CA LEU A 612 -24.59 -22.11 -10.23
C LEU A 612 -24.81 -22.81 -11.58
N ARG A 613 -24.66 -22.11 -12.70
CA ARG A 613 -24.72 -22.75 -14.04
C ARG A 613 -23.59 -23.76 -14.24
N GLY A 614 -22.39 -23.48 -13.71
CA GLY A 614 -21.30 -24.45 -13.68
C GLY A 614 -21.60 -25.71 -12.85
N GLU A 615 -22.49 -25.58 -11.85
CA GLU A 615 -23.01 -26.70 -11.04
C GLU A 615 -24.23 -27.40 -11.69
N GLY A 616 -24.62 -27.00 -12.91
CA GLY A 616 -25.80 -27.55 -13.60
C GLY A 616 -27.13 -26.96 -13.14
N ILE A 617 -27.12 -25.86 -12.38
CA ILE A 617 -28.32 -25.18 -11.88
C ILE A 617 -28.68 -24.00 -12.79
N THR A 618 -29.92 -23.98 -13.28
CA THR A 618 -30.41 -22.86 -14.11
C THR A 618 -30.93 -21.74 -13.22
N VAL A 619 -30.64 -20.47 -13.56
CA VAL A 619 -31.13 -19.30 -12.80
C VAL A 619 -32.00 -18.43 -13.70
N LEU A 620 -33.25 -18.20 -13.29
CA LEU A 620 -34.24 -17.39 -14.02
C LEU A 620 -34.49 -16.05 -13.32
N ASN A 621 -33.57 -15.09 -13.51
CA ASN A 621 -33.71 -13.74 -12.99
C ASN A 621 -34.90 -13.00 -13.64
N GLY A 622 -35.64 -12.23 -12.84
CA GLY A 622 -36.73 -11.37 -13.33
C GLY A 622 -38.05 -12.08 -13.62
N TYR A 623 -38.14 -13.39 -13.36
CA TYR A 623 -39.36 -14.17 -13.50
C TYR A 623 -40.09 -14.32 -12.15
N LYS A 624 -41.42 -14.42 -12.20
CA LYS A 624 -42.29 -14.63 -11.03
C LYS A 624 -43.29 -15.75 -11.28
N PRO A 625 -43.60 -16.60 -10.27
CA PRO A 625 -44.67 -17.58 -10.36
C PRO A 625 -46.02 -16.94 -10.67
N ALA A 626 -46.78 -17.53 -11.58
CA ALA A 626 -48.11 -17.10 -11.97
C ALA A 626 -49.18 -18.19 -11.73
N ALA A 627 -48.85 -19.45 -12.00
CA ALA A 627 -49.71 -20.62 -11.74
C ALA A 627 -48.87 -21.91 -11.73
N LEU A 628 -49.42 -22.99 -11.19
CA LEU A 628 -48.92 -24.35 -11.32
C LEU A 628 -50.03 -25.19 -11.98
N GLU A 629 -49.83 -25.55 -13.25
CA GLU A 629 -50.85 -26.20 -14.09
C GLU A 629 -50.21 -27.37 -14.84
N ASP A 630 -50.90 -28.51 -14.92
CA ASP A 630 -50.50 -29.69 -15.71
C ASP A 630 -49.02 -30.15 -15.53
N GLY A 631 -48.49 -30.08 -14.30
CA GLY A 631 -47.11 -30.48 -14.00
C GLY A 631 -46.04 -29.48 -14.45
N ALA A 632 -46.42 -28.23 -14.74
CA ALA A 632 -45.50 -27.16 -15.11
C ALA A 632 -45.72 -25.89 -14.28
N LEU A 633 -44.62 -25.26 -13.86
CA LEU A 633 -44.64 -23.96 -13.22
C LEU A 633 -44.71 -22.86 -14.29
N ILE A 634 -45.83 -22.13 -14.30
CA ILE A 634 -46.03 -21.00 -15.20
C ILE A 634 -45.39 -19.76 -14.60
N LEU A 635 -44.43 -19.19 -15.32
CA LEU A 635 -43.68 -18.00 -14.94
C LEU A 635 -44.07 -16.82 -15.81
N SER A 636 -44.19 -15.64 -15.18
CA SER A 636 -44.33 -14.34 -15.85
C SER A 636 -43.01 -13.58 -15.77
N GLY A 637 -42.54 -13.04 -16.88
CA GLY A 637 -41.24 -12.40 -17.01
C GLY A 637 -41.28 -11.00 -17.62
N PRO A 638 -40.10 -10.41 -17.87
CA PRO A 638 -39.98 -9.07 -18.46
C PRO A 638 -40.67 -8.97 -19.82
N ALA A 639 -41.20 -7.78 -20.14
CA ALA A 639 -41.93 -7.51 -21.39
C ALA A 639 -43.15 -8.41 -21.66
N GLY A 640 -43.76 -8.96 -20.59
CA GLY A 640 -44.95 -9.80 -20.70
C GLY A 640 -44.66 -11.23 -21.16
N SER A 641 -43.38 -11.66 -21.16
CA SER A 641 -43.03 -13.04 -21.49
C SER A 641 -43.69 -14.02 -20.52
N ARG A 642 -44.16 -15.15 -21.04
CA ARG A 642 -44.62 -16.29 -20.24
C ARG A 642 -43.79 -17.51 -20.58
N VAL A 643 -43.30 -18.18 -19.54
CA VAL A 643 -42.51 -19.41 -19.66
C VAL A 643 -43.27 -20.50 -18.92
N SER A 644 -43.52 -21.62 -19.60
CA SER A 644 -43.98 -22.85 -18.95
C SER A 644 -42.74 -23.68 -18.64
N LEU A 645 -42.48 -23.95 -17.36
CA LEU A 645 -41.35 -24.75 -16.91
C LEU A 645 -41.87 -26.12 -16.43
N PRO A 646 -41.71 -27.19 -17.22
CA PRO A 646 -42.01 -28.54 -16.75
C PRO A 646 -41.15 -28.88 -15.53
N CYS A 647 -41.80 -29.26 -14.42
CA CYS A 647 -41.12 -29.53 -13.17
C CYS A 647 -41.82 -30.66 -12.39
N GLY A 648 -41.03 -31.59 -11.84
CA GLY A 648 -41.54 -32.67 -10.99
C GLY A 648 -41.86 -32.20 -9.57
N SER A 649 -41.29 -31.07 -9.14
CA SER A 649 -41.60 -30.46 -7.86
C SER A 649 -41.30 -28.96 -7.85
N VAL A 650 -42.05 -28.21 -7.04
CA VAL A 650 -41.85 -26.78 -6.81
C VAL A 650 -41.67 -26.52 -5.32
N TRP A 651 -40.62 -25.75 -5.00
CA TRP A 651 -40.19 -25.51 -3.63
C TRP A 651 -40.07 -24.02 -3.32
N SER A 652 -40.55 -23.62 -2.15
CA SER A 652 -40.38 -22.31 -1.55
C SER A 652 -39.17 -22.31 -0.63
N ALA A 653 -38.20 -21.46 -0.94
CA ALA A 653 -37.10 -21.11 -0.03
C ALA A 653 -37.45 -19.94 0.90
N GLN A 654 -38.73 -19.55 0.97
CA GLN A 654 -39.22 -18.56 1.92
C GLN A 654 -39.38 -19.20 3.30
N SER A 655 -38.92 -18.49 4.31
CA SER A 655 -39.06 -18.90 5.69
C SER A 655 -39.19 -17.68 6.59
N GLU A 656 -39.83 -17.87 7.73
CA GLU A 656 -39.98 -16.85 8.76
C GLU A 656 -39.38 -17.35 10.06
N GLU A 657 -38.83 -16.43 10.86
CA GLU A 657 -38.36 -16.77 12.21
C GLU A 657 -39.55 -17.07 13.11
N VAL A 658 -39.49 -18.21 13.79
CA VAL A 658 -40.47 -18.54 14.81
C VAL A 658 -40.18 -17.64 16.01
N ARG A 659 -41.09 -16.71 16.31
CA ARG A 659 -40.95 -15.79 17.44
C ARG A 659 -41.72 -16.33 18.64
N LEU A 660 -40.99 -16.71 19.67
CA LEU A 660 -41.55 -16.83 21.02
C LEU A 660 -41.62 -15.44 21.65
N ALA A 661 -42.61 -15.21 22.52
CA ALA A 661 -42.74 -13.95 23.24
C ALA A 661 -41.46 -13.69 24.07
N ALA A 662 -40.75 -12.60 23.75
CA ALA A 662 -39.67 -12.13 24.58
C ALA A 662 -40.25 -11.47 25.83
N GLY A 663 -39.72 -11.80 27.00
CA GLY A 663 -40.10 -11.26 28.29
C GLY A 663 -38.89 -11.22 29.22
N ASP A 664 -39.07 -10.78 30.45
CA ASP A 664 -37.99 -10.72 31.45
C ASP A 664 -37.32 -12.09 31.60
N GLY A 665 -36.00 -12.14 31.42
CA GLY A 665 -35.22 -13.38 31.49
C GLY A 665 -35.28 -14.29 30.25
N VAL A 666 -36.03 -13.94 29.19
CA VAL A 666 -36.10 -14.70 27.93
C VAL A 666 -35.48 -13.93 26.76
N PHE A 667 -34.44 -14.51 26.16
CA PHE A 667 -33.67 -13.93 25.06
C PHE A 667 -33.88 -14.74 23.79
N THR A 668 -34.03 -14.09 22.64
CA THR A 668 -34.19 -14.79 21.35
C THR A 668 -32.90 -14.81 20.55
N ALA A 669 -32.66 -15.93 19.86
CA ALA A 669 -31.54 -16.11 18.94
C ALA A 669 -31.98 -16.82 17.66
N GLY A 670 -31.42 -16.40 16.54
CA GLY A 670 -31.81 -16.85 15.20
C GLY A 670 -30.96 -16.18 14.13
N GLY A 671 -31.05 -16.64 12.90
CA GLY A 671 -30.35 -15.96 11.81
C GLY A 671 -30.44 -16.69 10.49
N ALA A 672 -30.53 -15.94 9.40
CA ALA A 672 -30.80 -16.42 8.04
C ALA A 672 -29.82 -17.49 7.52
N ASN A 673 -28.60 -17.56 8.04
CA ASN A 673 -27.57 -18.54 7.71
C ASN A 673 -26.72 -18.89 8.94
N ILE A 674 -25.86 -19.89 8.83
CA ILE A 674 -25.07 -20.40 9.97
C ILE A 674 -24.26 -19.32 10.70
N ILE A 675 -23.59 -18.41 9.98
CA ILE A 675 -22.71 -17.43 10.62
C ILE A 675 -23.50 -16.30 11.29
N ALA A 676 -24.65 -15.92 10.72
CA ALA A 676 -25.59 -15.00 11.36
C ALA A 676 -26.23 -15.63 12.60
N ALA A 677 -26.60 -16.91 12.54
CA ALA A 677 -27.13 -17.66 13.67
C ALA A 677 -26.09 -17.79 14.80
N ALA A 678 -24.83 -18.07 14.46
CA ALA A 678 -23.72 -18.09 15.42
C ALA A 678 -23.55 -16.74 16.14
N ALA A 679 -23.55 -15.64 15.37
CA ALA A 679 -23.46 -14.29 15.91
C ALA A 679 -24.65 -13.95 16.84
N SER A 680 -25.86 -14.34 16.43
CA SER A 680 -27.07 -14.13 17.21
C SER A 680 -27.08 -14.93 18.51
N GLY A 681 -26.66 -16.20 18.46
CA GLY A 681 -26.48 -17.05 19.64
C GLY A 681 -25.47 -16.46 20.63
N TYR A 682 -24.32 -16.00 20.13
CA TYR A 682 -23.33 -15.28 20.94
C TYR A 682 -23.94 -14.01 21.58
N ASN A 683 -24.65 -13.19 20.80
CA ASN A 683 -25.28 -11.97 21.33
C ASN A 683 -26.41 -12.27 22.33
N ALA A 684 -27.14 -13.38 22.18
CA ALA A 684 -28.10 -13.83 23.18
C ALA A 684 -27.42 -14.27 24.48
N ALA A 685 -26.31 -15.01 24.39
CA ALA A 685 -25.50 -15.39 25.54
C ALA A 685 -24.97 -14.15 26.29
N VAL A 686 -24.43 -13.16 25.57
CA VAL A 686 -23.96 -11.89 26.17
C VAL A 686 -25.08 -11.17 26.90
N ARG A 687 -26.25 -11.02 26.27
CA ARG A 687 -27.41 -10.34 26.88
C ARG A 687 -27.91 -11.08 28.11
N LEU A 688 -27.96 -12.41 28.05
CA LEU A 688 -28.35 -13.25 29.18
C LEU A 688 -27.35 -13.11 30.34
N ASP A 689 -26.04 -13.18 30.05
CA ASP A 689 -25.03 -13.04 31.09
C ASP A 689 -25.05 -11.65 31.75
N GLN A 690 -25.20 -10.59 30.95
CA GLN A 690 -25.37 -9.23 31.45
C GLN A 690 -26.63 -9.06 32.31
N TRP A 691 -27.72 -9.70 31.93
CA TRP A 691 -28.97 -9.68 32.70
C TRP A 691 -28.81 -10.39 34.05
N VAL A 692 -28.21 -11.58 34.06
CA VAL A 692 -28.09 -12.41 35.27
C VAL A 692 -27.01 -11.89 36.22
N MET A 693 -25.89 -11.42 35.68
CA MET A 693 -24.68 -11.09 36.47
C MET A 693 -24.43 -9.59 36.61
N GLY A 694 -25.13 -8.73 35.86
CA GLY A 694 -24.94 -7.28 35.88
C GLY A 694 -23.49 -6.91 35.59
N GLU A 695 -22.88 -6.13 36.47
CA GLU A 695 -21.47 -5.70 36.35
C GLU A 695 -20.47 -6.87 36.40
N LYS A 696 -20.86 -8.01 36.99
CA LYS A 696 -20.02 -9.22 37.08
C LYS A 696 -20.06 -10.10 35.84
N ALA A 697 -20.80 -9.70 34.80
CA ALA A 697 -20.87 -10.44 33.54
C ALA A 697 -19.49 -10.56 32.87
N VAL A 698 -19.14 -11.78 32.47
CA VAL A 698 -17.85 -12.13 31.86
C VAL A 698 -17.93 -12.00 30.34
N LEU A 699 -19.09 -12.32 29.75
CA LEU A 699 -19.31 -12.15 28.31
C LEU A 699 -19.51 -10.68 27.98
N LYS A 700 -18.77 -10.21 26.97
CA LYS A 700 -18.84 -8.82 26.49
C LYS A 700 -19.30 -8.78 25.04
N PRO A 701 -20.06 -7.75 24.62
CA PRO A 701 -20.39 -7.56 23.22
C PRO A 701 -19.11 -7.45 22.38
N SER A 702 -19.11 -8.04 21.19
CA SER A 702 -18.02 -7.82 20.23
C SER A 702 -18.05 -6.35 19.76
N PRO A 703 -16.92 -5.61 19.84
CA PRO A 703 -16.85 -4.25 19.32
C PRO A 703 -17.26 -4.20 17.85
N ARG A 704 -17.91 -3.10 17.45
CA ARG A 704 -18.29 -2.89 16.05
C ARG A 704 -17.04 -2.56 15.23
N PRO A 705 -16.69 -3.38 14.22
CA PRO A 705 -15.52 -3.12 13.39
C PRO A 705 -15.75 -1.88 12.51
N VAL A 706 -14.70 -1.08 12.35
CA VAL A 706 -14.67 0.04 11.40
C VAL A 706 -13.91 -0.42 10.15
N PRO A 707 -14.58 -0.63 9.00
CA PRO A 707 -13.91 -1.15 7.81
C PRO A 707 -13.00 -0.10 7.18
N VAL A 708 -11.79 -0.50 6.79
CA VAL A 708 -10.93 0.33 5.93
C VAL A 708 -11.56 0.46 4.54
N ALA A 709 -11.54 1.66 3.98
CA ALA A 709 -12.04 1.92 2.64
C ALA A 709 -11.22 1.17 1.57
N ALA A 710 -11.91 0.43 0.70
CA ALA A 710 -11.27 -0.40 -0.32
C ALA A 710 -10.41 0.43 -1.29
N GLU A 711 -10.82 1.67 -1.61
CA GLU A 711 -10.09 2.61 -2.46
C GLU A 711 -8.72 2.96 -1.88
N GLN A 712 -8.65 3.15 -0.55
CA GLN A 712 -7.40 3.48 0.14
C GLN A 712 -6.42 2.31 0.11
N VAL A 713 -6.93 1.08 0.25
CA VAL A 713 -6.12 -0.14 0.15
C VAL A 713 -5.59 -0.33 -1.28
N LEU A 714 -6.43 -0.15 -2.30
CA LEU A 714 -6.01 -0.32 -3.70
C LEU A 714 -4.96 0.71 -4.13
N LYS A 715 -5.09 1.97 -3.68
CA LYS A 715 -4.09 3.03 -3.97
C LYS A 715 -2.68 2.66 -3.50
N ARG A 716 -2.53 1.86 -2.44
CA ARG A 716 -1.22 1.47 -1.89
C ARG A 716 -0.75 0.08 -2.33
N ALA A 717 -1.66 -0.84 -2.68
CA ALA A 717 -1.32 -2.21 -3.03
C ALA A 717 -1.12 -2.43 -4.54
N GLY A 718 -1.61 -1.53 -5.39
CA GLY A 718 -1.57 -1.67 -6.84
C GLY A 718 -2.62 -2.66 -7.38
N TYR A 719 -2.72 -2.72 -8.72
CA TYR A 719 -3.61 -3.63 -9.43
C TYR A 719 -2.82 -4.87 -9.86
N VAL A 720 -3.22 -6.04 -9.39
CA VAL A 720 -2.65 -7.32 -9.83
C VAL A 720 -3.79 -8.20 -10.32
N GLY A 721 -3.75 -8.56 -11.60
CA GLY A 721 -4.67 -9.53 -12.20
C GLY A 721 -4.36 -10.95 -11.74
N ASP A 722 -5.38 -11.80 -11.68
CA ASP A 722 -5.27 -13.20 -11.24
C ASP A 722 -6.05 -14.12 -12.20
N SER A 723 -5.75 -15.43 -12.17
CA SER A 723 -6.55 -16.46 -12.84
C SER A 723 -8.01 -16.43 -12.37
N PRO A 724 -8.99 -16.66 -13.28
CA PRO A 724 -10.41 -16.65 -12.94
C PRO A 724 -10.85 -17.80 -12.01
N ASP A 725 -10.11 -18.90 -11.96
CA ASP A 725 -10.53 -20.10 -11.24
C ASP A 725 -10.22 -20.05 -9.74
N ALA A 726 -11.16 -20.55 -8.93
CA ALA A 726 -10.96 -20.71 -7.49
C ALA A 726 -9.92 -21.82 -7.22
N PRO A 727 -8.94 -21.61 -6.32
CA PRO A 727 -7.87 -22.56 -6.10
C PRO A 727 -8.39 -23.76 -5.31
N VAL A 728 -7.95 -24.96 -5.70
CA VAL A 728 -8.01 -26.14 -4.85
C VAL A 728 -6.84 -26.05 -3.87
N ILE A 729 -7.14 -25.96 -2.58
CA ILE A 729 -6.14 -25.90 -1.50
C ILE A 729 -6.05 -27.27 -0.86
N ALA A 730 -5.02 -28.03 -1.22
CA ALA A 730 -4.76 -29.39 -0.73
C ALA A 730 -3.40 -29.53 -0.02
N SER A 731 -2.53 -28.51 -0.09
CA SER A 731 -1.22 -28.51 0.58
C SER A 731 -0.95 -27.21 1.37
N LYS A 732 0.04 -27.26 2.28
CA LYS A 732 0.48 -26.10 3.06
C LYS A 732 1.01 -24.98 2.15
N GLU A 733 1.72 -25.35 1.08
CA GLU A 733 2.29 -24.42 0.10
C GLU A 733 1.19 -23.68 -0.67
N GLN A 734 0.15 -24.41 -1.10
CA GLN A 734 -1.01 -23.80 -1.77
C GLN A 734 -1.78 -22.87 -0.83
N ALA A 735 -1.91 -23.25 0.45
CA ALA A 735 -2.55 -22.41 1.46
C ALA A 735 -1.75 -21.12 1.72
N ILE A 736 -0.42 -21.21 1.86
CA ILE A 736 0.48 -20.06 2.04
C ILE A 736 0.40 -19.14 0.81
N ALA A 737 0.46 -19.70 -0.40
CA ALA A 737 0.38 -18.93 -1.64
C ALA A 737 -0.95 -18.18 -1.78
N GLU A 738 -2.07 -18.84 -1.49
CA GLU A 738 -3.38 -18.20 -1.55
C GLU A 738 -3.57 -17.14 -0.46
N ALA A 739 -3.11 -17.42 0.76
CA ALA A 739 -3.16 -16.48 1.86
C ALA A 739 -2.27 -15.24 1.61
N GLY A 740 -1.13 -15.42 0.95
CA GLY A 740 -0.20 -14.37 0.55
C GLY A 740 -0.80 -13.33 -0.41
N ARG A 741 -1.95 -13.62 -1.05
CA ARG A 741 -2.68 -12.64 -1.88
C ARG A 741 -3.44 -11.59 -1.06
N CYS A 742 -3.57 -11.77 0.26
CA CYS A 742 -4.25 -10.84 1.14
C CYS A 742 -3.55 -9.47 1.19
N LEU A 743 -4.33 -8.39 1.09
CA LEU A 743 -3.82 -7.01 0.98
C LEU A 743 -3.58 -6.31 2.33
N ASN A 744 -3.66 -7.01 3.46
CA ASN A 744 -3.39 -6.44 4.79
C ASN A 744 -4.16 -5.14 5.09
N CYS A 745 -5.45 -5.13 4.73
CA CYS A 745 -6.38 -4.03 4.94
C CYS A 745 -6.51 -3.53 6.40
N GLY A 746 -6.56 -4.37 7.43
CA GLY A 746 -6.88 -4.00 8.83
C GLY A 746 -5.67 -3.95 9.77
N CYS A 747 -5.93 -3.76 11.07
CA CYS A 747 -4.91 -3.63 12.14
C CYS A 747 -4.82 -4.90 13.03
N GLY A 748 -3.97 -4.87 14.06
CA GLY A 748 -3.77 -5.98 15.02
C GLY A 748 -3.01 -7.17 14.44
N GLU A 749 -3.41 -8.40 14.79
CA GLU A 749 -2.82 -9.66 14.27
C GLU A 749 -2.89 -9.73 12.73
N GLY A 750 -3.76 -8.95 12.09
CA GLY A 750 -3.79 -8.81 10.64
C GLY A 750 -2.51 -8.19 10.05
N CYS A 751 -2.26 -6.91 10.29
CA CYS A 751 -1.15 -6.20 9.62
C CYS A 751 0.19 -6.34 10.36
N GLN A 752 0.21 -6.22 11.69
CA GLN A 752 1.39 -6.28 12.57
C GLN A 752 2.59 -5.38 12.25
N LEU A 753 2.58 -4.58 11.18
CA LEU A 753 3.78 -3.86 10.73
C LEU A 753 4.39 -2.98 11.82
N CYS A 754 3.57 -2.23 12.56
CA CYS A 754 4.05 -1.39 13.66
C CYS A 754 4.76 -2.20 14.77
N LYS A 755 4.24 -3.38 15.11
CA LYS A 755 4.86 -4.32 16.06
C LYS A 755 6.19 -4.85 15.52
N THR A 756 6.21 -5.26 14.26
CA THR A 756 7.41 -5.85 13.63
C THR A 756 8.56 -4.86 13.46
N ILE A 757 8.27 -3.58 13.22
CA ILE A 757 9.34 -2.57 13.00
C ILE A 757 9.73 -1.81 14.27
N CYS A 758 8.99 -1.95 15.37
CA CYS A 758 9.30 -1.23 16.59
C CYS A 758 10.46 -1.90 17.31
N THR A 759 11.59 -1.21 17.38
CA THR A 759 12.80 -1.66 18.08
C THR A 759 12.62 -1.77 19.59
N ASP A 760 11.71 -0.97 20.15
CA ASP A 760 11.39 -0.93 21.58
C ASP A 760 10.20 -1.81 21.94
N PHE A 761 9.64 -2.56 20.97
CA PHE A 761 8.52 -3.48 21.16
C PHE A 761 7.25 -2.88 21.81
N ALA A 762 7.10 -1.55 21.76
CA ALA A 762 5.97 -0.85 22.36
C ALA A 762 4.58 -1.25 21.81
N PRO A 763 4.38 -1.56 20.52
CA PRO A 763 3.09 -2.05 20.03
C PRO A 763 2.82 -3.49 20.44
N LEU A 764 1.74 -3.69 21.19
CA LEU A 764 1.27 -4.99 21.68
C LEU A 764 0.03 -5.40 20.93
N VAL A 765 -0.01 -6.64 20.44
CA VAL A 765 -1.25 -7.21 19.91
C VAL A 765 -1.97 -7.90 21.06
N THR A 766 -3.08 -7.31 21.49
CA THR A 766 -3.88 -7.78 22.64
C THR A 766 -5.05 -8.67 22.21
N GLY A 767 -5.25 -8.82 20.91
CA GLY A 767 -6.27 -9.67 20.31
C GLY A 767 -6.21 -9.62 18.78
N PRO A 768 -7.04 -10.40 18.08
CA PRO A 768 -6.90 -10.61 16.63
C PRO A 768 -6.93 -9.34 15.75
N ASP A 769 -7.57 -8.27 16.22
CA ASP A 769 -7.59 -6.95 15.57
C ASP A 769 -7.36 -5.81 16.57
N GLN A 770 -6.92 -6.16 17.78
CA GLN A 770 -6.68 -5.21 18.85
C GLN A 770 -5.19 -4.99 18.98
N LEU A 771 -4.81 -3.72 18.86
CA LEU A 771 -3.45 -3.26 19.07
C LEU A 771 -3.50 -2.25 20.21
N ALA A 772 -2.51 -2.33 21.09
CA ALA A 772 -2.23 -1.33 22.10
C ALA A 772 -0.81 -0.80 21.90
N ILE A 773 -0.54 0.41 22.39
CA ILE A 773 0.82 0.94 22.48
C ILE A 773 1.16 1.06 23.96
N ASP A 774 2.17 0.34 24.41
CA ASP A 774 2.79 0.56 25.70
C ASP A 774 3.53 1.90 25.66
N ARG A 775 2.97 2.90 26.34
CA ARG A 775 3.51 4.26 26.38
C ARG A 775 4.83 4.32 27.15
N THR A 776 5.07 3.39 28.07
CA THR A 776 6.30 3.36 28.87
C THR A 776 7.50 2.86 28.07
N GLN A 777 7.26 2.10 26.99
CA GLN A 777 8.30 1.62 26.09
C GLN A 777 8.44 2.50 24.82
N CYS A 778 7.43 3.29 24.49
CA CYS A 778 7.43 4.07 23.26
C CYS A 778 8.40 5.25 23.33
N VAL A 779 9.48 5.21 22.56
CA VAL A 779 10.49 6.30 22.46
C VAL A 779 10.13 7.41 21.45
N ALA A 780 8.87 7.47 21.01
CA ALA A 780 8.36 8.49 20.08
C ALA A 780 9.11 8.64 18.72
N CYS A 781 9.86 7.63 18.26
CA CYS A 781 10.68 7.75 17.04
C CYS A 781 9.90 7.99 15.72
N GLY A 782 8.58 7.77 15.73
CA GLY A 782 7.72 8.01 14.56
C GLY A 782 7.83 6.97 13.44
N MET A 783 8.62 5.91 13.58
CA MET A 783 8.76 4.88 12.54
C MET A 783 7.44 4.19 12.22
N CYS A 784 6.68 3.80 13.24
CA CYS A 784 5.35 3.21 13.08
C CYS A 784 4.35 4.18 12.45
N TYR A 785 4.41 5.48 12.78
CA TYR A 785 3.62 6.53 12.14
C TYR A 785 3.90 6.61 10.64
N ASN A 786 5.17 6.74 10.25
CA ASN A 786 5.58 6.88 8.86
C ASN A 786 5.32 5.63 8.01
N ARG A 787 5.37 4.45 8.63
CA ARG A 787 5.19 3.17 7.95
C ARG A 787 3.75 2.66 7.99
N CYS A 788 2.84 3.27 8.75
CA CYS A 788 1.48 2.77 8.90
C CYS A 788 0.72 2.84 7.55
N PRO A 789 0.38 1.70 6.92
CA PRO A 789 -0.29 1.72 5.63
C PRO A 789 -1.71 2.29 5.73
N ASN A 790 -2.34 2.14 6.90
CA ASN A 790 -3.68 2.62 7.20
C ASN A 790 -3.72 4.07 7.72
N LYS A 791 -2.56 4.72 7.93
CA LYS A 791 -2.47 6.03 8.59
C LYS A 791 -3.26 6.09 9.92
N ASN A 792 -3.30 4.95 10.63
CA ASN A 792 -4.04 4.76 11.88
C ASN A 792 -3.20 5.05 13.13
N ILE A 793 -1.96 5.52 12.94
CA ILE A 793 -1.07 5.91 14.02
C ILE A 793 -0.90 7.42 13.95
N GLU A 794 -0.79 8.06 15.11
CA GLU A 794 -0.31 9.44 15.26
C GLU A 794 0.69 9.56 16.40
N MET A 795 1.44 10.65 16.40
CA MET A 795 2.40 10.96 17.46
C MET A 795 1.79 12.03 18.37
N LEU A 796 1.61 11.71 19.64
CA LEU A 796 1.07 12.62 20.64
C LEU A 796 2.17 13.01 21.64
N PRO A 797 2.27 14.28 22.06
CA PRO A 797 3.20 14.68 23.11
C PRO A 797 2.75 14.14 24.48
N ILE A 798 3.70 13.92 25.39
CA ILE A 798 3.40 13.76 26.82
C ILE A 798 3.05 15.16 27.35
N LYS A 799 1.86 15.30 27.93
CA LYS A 799 1.40 16.56 28.55
C LYS A 799 1.79 16.62 30.01
#